data_AF-A0A3P8NKS8-F1
#
_entry.id   AF-A0A3P8NKS8-F1
#
_cell.length_a   1.000
_cell.length_b   1.000
_cell.length_c   1.000
_cell.angle_alpha   90.00
_cell.angle_beta   90.00
_cell.angle_gamma   90.00
#
_symmetry.space_group_name_H-M   'P 1'
#
loop_
_entity.id
_entity.type
_entity.pdbx_description
1 polymer ?
#
loop_
_entity_poly.entity_id
_entity_poly.type
_entity_poly.pdbx_seq_one_letter_code
_entity_poly.pdbx_strand_id
1 'polypeptide(L)'
;MPAQIISGKEVSAQVRERLKKDVEQLKLKNPNFRPGLVVLQVGDRDDSNLYISMKLKAAAEIGINAMHLRLPATATEEEILHSITEVNKNSSVHGLIVQLPLDSVHEIDTEKVTNSVAPEKDVDGLTSINAGKLSRGDLGNCLIPCTPNGCMELIKQTGVSVAGKRAVVIGRSKIVGAPMHDLLLWNHATVTTCHSKTVDLAAEVGRADILVVGIGKAEMVKGEWIKKGAVVIDCGINHVIGINTKSSGKRVVGDVHFQSAKEQAGFITPVPGGVGPMTVAMLMANTVLSAKRFLESHQAGKWNISYTRLNLRKPVPSDIVISRSCAAKSIDSLAREVGLFSDEVELYGKTKAKVQLTIIKRLQSLPDGKYVVVTGITPTPLGEGKSTTTIGLAQAMGAHMKLNVFACVRQPSQGPTFGIKGGAAGGGYSQVIPMEEFNLHLTGDIHAITAANNLVAAAVDARIFHEATQSDKALYNRLVPLSGGERTFSPIQINRLKKLGIQKTEPSALTEEEINRFARLDIDPSSVTWQRVLDTNDRFLRKITIGQSPTEKGYTREAQFDITVASEIMAVLALTSSLEDMRQRLAKMVVATSRRGDPITTEDLGVSGALTVLMKDAIKPNLMQTLEGTPVFVHAGPFANIAHGNSSILADKIALKLVGPEGFVVTEAGFGADIGMEKFFNIKCRYSGLRPHVVVLVATIRALKMHGGGPTVTAGMPLPKEYVEENFNLLEKGCNNMRKQIENAKHFGVPVVVAVNAFKTDTEAELDLVCTLAKSAGAFDAVRCSHWAEGGAGAVALGEAVQKASSAPSNFKFLYDLDLPIADKIRIIAQKIYGADDIELLPEAQHKVALYTKQGFANLPVCMAKTHLSLSHEAEKKGVPKGFILPIRDIRASVGAGFLFPLVGTMPTIPGLPTRPCFYDIDLDPETEQVNGLF
;
A
#
# COMPACT_ATOMS: atom_id res chain seq x y z
N MET A 1 -46.33 48.61 -6.14
CA MET A 1 -45.57 48.03 -7.26
C MET A 1 -45.80 46.53 -7.22
N PRO A 2 -46.07 45.86 -8.36
CA PRO A 2 -46.22 44.41 -8.40
C PRO A 2 -44.90 43.72 -8.00
N ALA A 3 -44.99 42.55 -7.36
CA ALA A 3 -43.81 41.80 -6.89
C ALA A 3 -42.84 41.49 -8.04
N GLN A 4 -41.54 41.64 -7.79
CA GLN A 4 -40.50 41.17 -8.71
C GLN A 4 -40.39 39.64 -8.62
N ILE A 5 -40.44 38.97 -9.76
CA ILE A 5 -40.35 37.50 -9.81
C ILE A 5 -38.88 37.08 -9.69
N ILE A 6 -38.56 36.24 -8.70
CA ILE A 6 -37.23 35.65 -8.55
C ILE A 6 -37.17 34.35 -9.37
N SER A 7 -36.59 34.42 -10.57
CA SER A 7 -36.47 33.28 -11.48
C SER A 7 -35.36 32.34 -11.03
N GLY A 8 -35.71 31.24 -10.36
CA GLY A 8 -34.70 30.27 -9.94
C GLY A 8 -34.06 29.52 -11.12
N LYS A 9 -34.70 29.48 -12.28
CA LYS A 9 -34.07 29.03 -13.53
C LYS A 9 -32.86 29.89 -13.90
N GLU A 10 -33.00 31.22 -13.89
CA GLU A 10 -31.91 32.15 -14.22
C GLU A 10 -30.79 32.08 -13.19
N VAL A 11 -31.13 32.13 -11.90
CA VAL A 11 -30.14 32.05 -10.81
C VAL A 11 -29.40 30.70 -10.85
N SER A 12 -30.10 29.60 -11.11
CA SER A 12 -29.47 28.28 -11.24
C SER A 12 -28.50 28.21 -12.42
N ALA A 13 -28.78 28.90 -13.54
CA ALA A 13 -27.87 28.97 -14.67
C ALA A 13 -26.59 29.75 -14.32
N GLN A 14 -26.71 30.88 -13.61
CA GLN A 14 -25.56 31.65 -13.12
C GLN A 14 -24.67 30.83 -12.18
N VAL A 15 -25.29 30.09 -11.25
CA VAL A 15 -24.56 29.20 -10.33
C VAL A 15 -23.82 28.12 -11.12
N ARG A 16 -24.47 27.45 -12.08
CA ARG A 16 -23.85 26.39 -12.87
C ARG A 16 -22.69 26.91 -13.72
N GLU A 17 -22.80 28.10 -14.29
CA GLU A 17 -21.70 28.74 -15.02
C GLU A 17 -20.49 29.04 -14.11
N ARG A 18 -20.74 29.52 -12.88
CA ARG A 18 -19.67 29.69 -11.88
C ARG A 18 -19.01 28.34 -11.53
N LEU A 19 -19.81 27.31 -11.28
CA LEU A 19 -19.30 25.98 -10.95
C LEU A 19 -18.50 25.35 -12.10
N LYS A 20 -18.91 25.57 -13.35
CA LYS A 20 -18.18 25.11 -14.52
C LYS A 20 -16.76 25.67 -14.56
N LYS A 21 -16.62 26.99 -14.32
CA LYS A 21 -15.31 27.65 -14.21
C LYS A 21 -14.47 27.08 -13.07
N ASP A 22 -15.09 26.80 -11.92
CA ASP A 22 -14.41 26.16 -10.78
C ASP A 22 -13.87 24.77 -11.16
N VAL A 23 -14.67 23.95 -11.83
CA VAL A 23 -14.25 22.60 -12.28
C VAL A 23 -13.15 22.67 -13.33
N GLU A 24 -13.22 23.63 -14.26
CA GLU A 24 -12.15 23.88 -15.24
C GLU A 24 -10.83 24.26 -14.54
N GLN A 25 -10.87 25.11 -13.52
CA GLN A 25 -9.68 25.44 -12.72
C GLN A 25 -9.13 24.24 -11.94
N LEU A 26 -9.99 23.39 -11.38
CA LEU A 26 -9.56 22.16 -10.72
C LEU A 26 -8.84 21.22 -11.68
N LYS A 27 -9.36 21.08 -12.90
CA LYS A 27 -8.77 20.26 -13.96
C LYS A 27 -7.44 20.83 -14.46
N LEU A 28 -7.28 22.15 -14.52
CA LEU A 28 -6.00 22.78 -14.85
C LEU A 28 -4.92 22.47 -13.80
N LYS A 29 -5.27 22.48 -12.51
CA LYS A 29 -4.35 22.12 -11.42
C LYS A 29 -4.10 20.61 -11.32
N ASN A 30 -5.10 19.80 -11.65
CA ASN A 30 -5.07 18.34 -11.55
C ASN A 30 -5.68 17.72 -12.82
N PRO A 31 -4.89 17.52 -13.90
CA PRO A 31 -5.40 17.10 -15.21
C PRO A 31 -6.23 15.81 -15.22
N ASN A 32 -5.91 14.87 -14.31
CA ASN A 32 -6.56 13.57 -14.19
C ASN A 32 -7.75 13.58 -13.20
N PHE A 33 -8.04 14.69 -12.56
CA PHE A 33 -9.10 14.80 -11.55
C PHE A 33 -10.39 15.36 -12.15
N ARG A 34 -11.53 14.79 -11.75
CA ARG A 34 -12.86 15.34 -11.99
C ARG A 34 -13.75 15.09 -10.78
N PRO A 35 -14.60 16.04 -10.37
CA PRO A 35 -15.63 15.77 -9.37
C PRO A 35 -16.53 14.62 -9.85
N GLY A 36 -16.90 13.75 -8.94
CA GLY A 36 -17.71 12.56 -9.21
C GLY A 36 -18.99 12.57 -8.38
N LEU A 37 -20.11 12.25 -8.99
CA LEU A 37 -21.42 12.20 -8.36
C LEU A 37 -22.08 10.84 -8.63
N VAL A 38 -22.60 10.19 -7.59
CA VAL A 38 -23.47 9.02 -7.75
C VAL A 38 -24.88 9.38 -7.33
N VAL A 39 -25.84 9.10 -8.20
CA VAL A 39 -27.28 9.16 -7.91
C VAL A 39 -27.75 7.73 -7.75
N LEU A 40 -28.15 7.34 -6.54
CA LEU A 40 -28.68 6.01 -6.24
C LEU A 40 -30.21 6.05 -6.32
N GLN A 41 -30.78 5.20 -7.18
CA GLN A 41 -32.22 5.00 -7.33
C GLN A 41 -32.59 3.57 -6.95
N VAL A 42 -33.69 3.39 -6.23
CA VAL A 42 -34.36 2.10 -6.05
C VAL A 42 -35.70 2.16 -6.78
N GLY A 43 -36.00 1.15 -7.61
CA GLY A 43 -37.23 1.08 -8.40
C GLY A 43 -37.22 1.93 -9.67
N ASP A 44 -38.39 2.36 -10.14
CA ASP A 44 -38.53 3.03 -11.45
C ASP A 44 -39.65 4.07 -11.54
N ARG A 45 -39.86 4.86 -10.49
CA ARG A 45 -40.90 5.90 -10.54
C ARG A 45 -40.60 6.98 -11.59
N ASP A 46 -41.61 7.32 -12.38
CA ASP A 46 -41.54 8.34 -13.45
C ASP A 46 -41.14 9.74 -12.95
N ASP A 47 -41.65 10.15 -11.79
CA ASP A 47 -41.34 11.46 -11.20
C ASP A 47 -39.87 11.57 -10.77
N SER A 48 -39.31 10.48 -10.22
CA SER A 48 -37.90 10.32 -9.90
C SER A 48 -37.01 10.38 -11.15
N ASN A 49 -37.39 9.65 -12.21
CA ASN A 49 -36.62 9.56 -13.47
C ASN A 49 -36.39 10.93 -14.14
N LEU A 50 -37.42 11.79 -14.14
CA LEU A 50 -37.30 13.16 -14.66
C LEU A 50 -36.27 13.97 -13.87
N TYR A 51 -36.30 13.87 -12.54
CA TYR A 51 -35.42 14.63 -11.66
C TYR A 51 -33.97 14.13 -11.74
N ILE A 52 -33.76 12.82 -11.83
CA ILE A 52 -32.44 12.22 -12.06
C ILE A 52 -31.86 12.70 -13.40
N SER A 53 -32.66 12.68 -14.47
CA SER A 53 -32.24 13.16 -15.79
C SER A 53 -31.77 14.62 -15.76
N MET A 54 -32.46 15.48 -14.99
CA MET A 54 -32.03 16.87 -14.78
C MET A 54 -30.70 16.98 -14.05
N LYS A 55 -30.48 16.16 -13.00
CA LYS A 55 -29.20 16.12 -12.26
C LYS A 55 -28.05 15.68 -13.15
N LEU A 56 -28.21 14.60 -13.91
CA LEU A 56 -27.18 14.09 -14.82
C LEU A 56 -26.82 15.12 -15.91
N LYS A 57 -27.83 15.80 -16.48
CA LYS A 57 -27.61 16.86 -17.47
C LYS A 57 -26.85 18.05 -16.87
N ALA A 58 -27.23 18.50 -15.66
CA ALA A 58 -26.54 19.59 -14.98
C ALA A 58 -25.09 19.23 -14.62
N ALA A 59 -24.85 18.00 -14.17
CA ALA A 59 -23.51 17.49 -13.90
C ALA A 59 -22.62 17.51 -15.16
N ALA A 60 -23.14 16.99 -16.28
CA ALA A 60 -22.43 16.99 -17.56
C ALA A 60 -22.09 18.41 -18.05
N GLU A 61 -23.03 19.36 -17.91
CA GLU A 61 -22.83 20.77 -18.29
C GLU A 61 -21.68 21.45 -17.51
N ILE A 62 -21.53 21.09 -16.23
CA ILE A 62 -20.50 21.63 -15.33
C ILE A 62 -19.16 20.89 -15.47
N GLY A 63 -19.16 19.68 -16.04
CA GLY A 63 -17.98 18.82 -16.15
C GLY A 63 -17.79 17.83 -15.00
N ILE A 64 -18.84 17.57 -14.22
CA ILE A 64 -18.89 16.54 -13.16
C ILE A 64 -19.13 15.18 -13.81
N ASN A 65 -18.37 14.16 -13.39
CA ASN A 65 -18.60 12.77 -13.79
C ASN A 65 -19.74 12.17 -12.95
N ALA A 66 -20.97 12.19 -13.49
CA ALA A 66 -22.13 11.65 -12.79
C ALA A 66 -22.47 10.23 -13.26
N MET A 67 -22.71 9.34 -12.29
CA MET A 67 -23.13 7.96 -12.49
C MET A 67 -24.52 7.74 -11.90
N HIS A 68 -25.36 7.01 -12.63
CA HIS A 68 -26.66 6.58 -12.15
C HIS A 68 -26.58 5.12 -11.71
N LEU A 69 -26.68 4.87 -10.41
CA LEU A 69 -26.73 3.54 -9.84
C LEU A 69 -28.19 3.16 -9.59
N ARG A 70 -28.75 2.33 -10.46
CA ARG A 70 -30.14 1.91 -10.40
C ARG A 70 -30.26 0.49 -9.86
N LEU A 71 -30.90 0.36 -8.69
CA LEU A 71 -31.22 -0.90 -8.05
C LEU A 71 -32.67 -1.29 -8.36
N PRO A 72 -32.98 -2.59 -8.54
CA PRO A 72 -34.34 -3.04 -8.80
C PRO A 72 -35.24 -2.78 -7.59
N ALA A 73 -36.57 -2.72 -7.81
CA ALA A 73 -37.54 -2.59 -6.72
C ALA A 73 -37.50 -3.79 -5.73
N THR A 74 -36.91 -4.91 -6.14
CA THR A 74 -36.68 -6.11 -5.31
C THR A 74 -35.39 -6.04 -4.49
N ALA A 75 -34.62 -4.96 -4.57
CA ALA A 75 -33.41 -4.81 -3.77
C ALA A 75 -33.75 -4.75 -2.27
N THR A 76 -33.07 -5.58 -1.50
CA THR A 76 -33.17 -5.61 -0.04
C THR A 76 -32.47 -4.40 0.59
N GLU A 77 -32.80 -4.08 1.84
CA GLU A 77 -32.11 -3.03 2.59
C GLU A 77 -30.58 -3.30 2.66
N GLU A 78 -30.17 -4.55 2.83
CA GLU A 78 -28.75 -4.93 2.90
C GLU A 78 -28.00 -4.68 1.58
N GLU A 79 -28.61 -5.00 0.42
CA GLU A 79 -28.02 -4.72 -0.89
C GLU A 79 -27.87 -3.21 -1.16
N ILE A 80 -28.83 -2.41 -0.69
CA ILE A 80 -28.77 -0.94 -0.78
C ILE A 80 -27.63 -0.41 0.10
N LEU A 81 -27.55 -0.85 1.36
CA LEU A 81 -26.48 -0.44 2.29
C LEU A 81 -25.09 -0.87 1.80
N HIS A 82 -24.98 -2.07 1.21
CA HIS A 82 -23.74 -2.55 0.58
C HIS A 82 -23.35 -1.64 -0.60
N SER A 83 -24.29 -1.32 -1.47
CA SER A 83 -24.06 -0.41 -2.61
C SER A 83 -23.58 0.98 -2.15
N ILE A 84 -24.19 1.53 -1.10
CA ILE A 84 -23.75 2.81 -0.51
C ILE A 84 -22.35 2.69 0.08
N THR A 85 -22.04 1.58 0.74
CA THR A 85 -20.71 1.33 1.31
C THR A 85 -19.62 1.30 0.23
N GLU A 86 -19.87 0.67 -0.92
CA GLU A 86 -18.92 0.64 -2.03
C GLU A 86 -18.72 2.03 -2.67
N VAL A 87 -19.81 2.81 -2.80
CA VAL A 87 -19.72 4.21 -3.26
C VAL A 87 -18.99 5.10 -2.26
N ASN A 88 -19.17 4.88 -0.95
CA ASN A 88 -18.47 5.60 0.10
C ASN A 88 -16.96 5.34 0.05
N LYS A 89 -16.52 4.12 -0.26
CA LYS A 89 -15.09 3.79 -0.39
C LYS A 89 -14.45 4.35 -1.65
N ASN A 90 -15.22 4.50 -2.73
CA ASN A 90 -14.71 4.93 -4.03
C ASN A 90 -14.18 6.38 -4.01
N SER A 91 -12.86 6.55 -4.12
CA SER A 91 -12.18 7.84 -4.09
C SER A 91 -12.46 8.74 -5.30
N SER A 92 -13.00 8.21 -6.41
CA SER A 92 -13.42 9.01 -7.56
C SER A 92 -14.80 9.67 -7.38
N VAL A 93 -15.56 9.26 -6.35
CA VAL A 93 -16.88 9.79 -6.03
C VAL A 93 -16.77 10.75 -4.86
N HIS A 94 -17.30 11.96 -5.04
CA HIS A 94 -17.24 13.06 -4.08
C HIS A 94 -18.63 13.47 -3.59
N GLY A 95 -19.67 13.07 -4.33
CA GLY A 95 -21.06 13.21 -3.92
C GLY A 95 -21.84 11.92 -4.11
N LEU A 96 -22.66 11.58 -3.12
CA LEU A 96 -23.68 10.55 -3.19
C LEU A 96 -25.02 11.15 -2.76
N ILE A 97 -26.04 10.93 -3.58
CA ILE A 97 -27.43 11.23 -3.25
C ILE A 97 -28.26 9.96 -3.37
N VAL A 98 -29.00 9.64 -2.30
CA VAL A 98 -30.06 8.63 -2.32
C VAL A 98 -31.33 9.31 -2.80
N GLN A 99 -31.85 8.88 -3.95
CA GLN A 99 -33.06 9.47 -4.52
C GLN A 99 -34.28 8.98 -3.74
N LEU A 100 -34.94 9.91 -3.04
CA LEU A 100 -36.15 9.65 -2.28
C LEU A 100 -37.42 10.04 -3.07
N PRO A 101 -38.56 9.39 -2.79
CA PRO A 101 -38.73 8.21 -1.93
C PRO A 101 -38.17 6.93 -2.59
N LEU A 102 -37.82 5.93 -1.76
CA LEU A 102 -37.38 4.63 -2.23
C LEU A 102 -38.58 3.83 -2.76
N ASP A 103 -38.53 3.38 -4.01
CA ASP A 103 -39.57 2.58 -4.65
C ASP A 103 -39.21 1.09 -4.56
N SER A 104 -39.48 0.49 -3.40
CA SER A 104 -39.18 -0.91 -3.11
C SER A 104 -40.44 -1.70 -2.77
N VAL A 105 -40.41 -2.98 -3.09
CA VAL A 105 -41.41 -3.95 -2.63
C VAL A 105 -41.21 -4.35 -1.16
N HIS A 106 -40.03 -4.07 -0.60
CA HIS A 106 -39.69 -4.31 0.79
C HIS A 106 -39.90 -3.04 1.62
N GLU A 107 -40.26 -3.20 2.90
CA GLU A 107 -40.21 -2.11 3.87
C GLU A 107 -38.73 -1.79 4.16
N ILE A 108 -38.31 -0.56 3.87
CA ILE A 108 -36.93 -0.10 4.03
C ILE A 108 -36.89 1.09 4.97
N ASP A 109 -35.99 1.04 5.95
CA ASP A 109 -35.71 2.20 6.80
C ASP A 109 -34.93 3.26 5.99
N THR A 110 -35.68 4.24 5.49
CA THR A 110 -35.13 5.36 4.71
C THR A 110 -34.14 6.21 5.51
N GLU A 111 -34.31 6.30 6.83
CA GLU A 111 -33.42 7.07 7.70
C GLU A 111 -32.09 6.33 7.88
N LYS A 112 -32.13 5.00 8.07
CA LYS A 112 -30.92 4.16 8.08
C LYS A 112 -30.15 4.25 6.75
N VAL A 113 -30.84 4.16 5.61
CA VAL A 113 -30.21 4.26 4.27
C VAL A 113 -29.62 5.65 4.03
N THR A 114 -30.31 6.71 4.43
CA THR A 114 -29.80 8.08 4.24
C THR A 114 -28.59 8.33 5.14
N ASN A 115 -28.62 7.86 6.38
CA ASN A 115 -27.51 8.00 7.32
C ASN A 115 -26.31 7.08 7.03
N SER A 116 -26.42 6.12 6.12
CA SER A 116 -25.27 5.32 5.69
C SER A 116 -24.39 6.02 4.65
N VAL A 117 -24.83 7.14 4.08
CA VAL A 117 -24.00 7.99 3.22
C VAL A 117 -22.90 8.64 4.05
N ALA A 118 -21.64 8.57 3.59
CA ALA A 118 -20.53 9.22 4.28
C ALA A 118 -20.79 10.75 4.38
N PRO A 119 -20.65 11.38 5.56
CA PRO A 119 -21.00 12.80 5.74
C PRO A 119 -20.28 13.76 4.78
N GLU A 120 -19.04 13.45 4.41
CA GLU A 120 -18.25 14.20 3.43
C GLU A 120 -18.73 14.03 1.98
N LYS A 121 -19.50 12.99 1.69
CA LYS A 121 -20.12 12.73 0.37
C LYS A 121 -21.62 13.01 0.34
N ASP A 122 -22.23 13.34 1.47
CA ASP A 122 -23.65 13.67 1.59
C ASP A 122 -23.96 15.05 0.98
N VAL A 123 -24.02 15.08 -0.34
CA VAL A 123 -24.21 16.30 -1.12
C VAL A 123 -25.64 16.82 -1.06
N ASP A 124 -26.59 16.04 -0.57
CA ASP A 124 -27.96 16.50 -0.28
C ASP A 124 -28.10 17.08 1.12
N GLY A 125 -27.10 16.88 2.00
CA GLY A 125 -27.02 17.43 3.35
C GLY A 125 -27.99 16.79 4.35
N LEU A 126 -28.51 15.59 4.06
CA LEU A 126 -29.62 14.98 4.81
C LEU A 126 -29.18 14.02 5.92
N THR A 127 -27.89 13.68 6.00
CA THR A 127 -27.39 12.84 7.10
C THR A 127 -27.52 13.58 8.44
N SER A 128 -27.71 12.81 9.51
CA SER A 128 -27.79 13.33 10.88
C SER A 128 -26.53 14.11 11.28
N ILE A 129 -25.37 13.78 10.70
CA ILE A 129 -24.11 14.48 10.95
C ILE A 129 -24.13 15.87 10.30
N ASN A 130 -24.48 16.01 9.02
CA ASN A 130 -24.54 17.33 8.38
C ASN A 130 -25.69 18.18 8.92
N ALA A 131 -26.85 17.58 9.18
CA ALA A 131 -27.97 18.25 9.84
C ALA A 131 -27.57 18.75 11.24
N GLY A 132 -26.86 17.93 12.03
CA GLY A 132 -26.35 18.30 13.34
C GLY A 132 -25.31 19.43 13.29
N LYS A 133 -24.40 19.42 12.30
CA LYS A 133 -23.45 20.51 12.06
C LYS A 133 -24.16 21.83 11.73
N LEU A 134 -25.17 21.79 10.86
CA LEU A 134 -25.99 22.96 10.52
C LEU A 134 -26.69 23.52 11.76
N SER A 135 -27.37 22.67 12.53
CA SER A 135 -28.09 23.07 13.73
C SER A 135 -27.15 23.72 14.77
N ARG A 136 -25.90 23.24 14.88
CA ARG A 136 -24.87 23.81 15.77
C ARG A 136 -24.14 25.03 15.22
N GLY A 137 -24.39 25.45 13.98
CA GLY A 137 -23.73 26.60 13.35
C GLY A 137 -22.34 26.33 12.79
N ASP A 138 -21.93 25.06 12.64
CA ASP A 138 -20.66 24.67 12.01
C ASP A 138 -20.78 24.69 10.47
N LEU A 139 -21.12 25.85 9.93
CA LEU A 139 -21.35 26.04 8.49
C LEU A 139 -20.08 25.81 7.67
N GLY A 140 -18.90 25.99 8.27
CA GLY A 140 -17.59 25.82 7.63
C GLY A 140 -17.26 24.37 7.26
N ASN A 141 -17.76 23.39 8.03
CA ASN A 141 -17.55 21.96 7.80
C ASN A 141 -18.85 21.18 7.47
N CYS A 142 -19.95 21.89 7.21
CA CYS A 142 -21.24 21.34 6.83
C CYS A 142 -21.37 21.27 5.29
N LEU A 143 -22.06 20.25 4.78
CA LEU A 143 -22.69 20.29 3.46
C LEU A 143 -24.16 20.69 3.67
N ILE A 144 -24.50 21.91 3.27
CA ILE A 144 -25.82 22.50 3.57
C ILE A 144 -26.89 21.84 2.69
N PRO A 145 -28.07 21.48 3.22
CA PRO A 145 -29.12 20.87 2.42
C PRO A 145 -29.50 21.71 1.21
N CYS A 146 -29.66 21.05 0.05
CA CYS A 146 -29.70 21.72 -1.25
C CYS A 146 -30.86 22.71 -1.40
N THR A 147 -32.06 22.32 -0.96
CA THR A 147 -33.27 23.14 -1.10
C THR A 147 -33.21 24.41 -0.23
N PRO A 148 -32.93 24.34 1.09
CA PRO A 148 -32.68 25.52 1.92
C PRO A 148 -31.56 26.42 1.40
N ASN A 149 -30.44 25.86 0.96
CA ASN A 149 -29.34 26.65 0.39
C ASN A 149 -29.78 27.38 -0.89
N GLY A 150 -30.59 26.71 -1.72
CA GLY A 150 -31.20 27.31 -2.89
C GLY A 150 -32.11 28.49 -2.54
N CYS A 151 -32.89 28.37 -1.47
CA CYS A 151 -33.72 29.47 -0.95
C CYS A 151 -32.87 30.66 -0.50
N MET A 152 -31.78 30.41 0.24
CA MET A 152 -30.86 31.47 0.64
C MET A 152 -30.23 32.19 -0.54
N GLU A 153 -29.83 31.46 -1.58
CA GLU A 153 -29.27 32.08 -2.78
C GLU A 153 -30.31 32.93 -3.51
N LEU A 154 -31.58 32.48 -3.58
CA LEU A 154 -32.68 33.28 -4.14
C LEU A 154 -32.96 34.55 -3.31
N ILE A 155 -32.90 34.46 -1.97
CA ILE A 155 -33.05 35.63 -1.10
C ILE A 155 -31.92 36.63 -1.35
N LYS A 156 -30.66 36.19 -1.48
CA LYS A 156 -29.53 37.08 -1.78
C LYS A 156 -29.73 37.87 -3.08
N GLN A 157 -30.32 37.26 -4.10
CA GLN A 157 -30.58 37.91 -5.39
C GLN A 157 -31.59 39.07 -5.31
N THR A 158 -32.37 39.14 -4.24
CA THR A 158 -33.28 40.28 -4.00
C THR A 158 -32.57 41.53 -3.51
N GLY A 159 -31.31 41.41 -3.04
CA GLY A 159 -30.59 42.49 -2.37
C GLY A 159 -31.09 42.79 -0.95
N VAL A 160 -32.12 42.10 -0.45
CA VAL A 160 -32.63 42.25 0.92
C VAL A 160 -31.67 41.56 1.90
N SER A 161 -31.13 42.32 2.85
CA SER A 161 -30.33 41.76 3.94
C SER A 161 -31.16 40.85 4.83
N VAL A 162 -30.65 39.65 5.14
CA VAL A 162 -31.26 38.70 6.07
C VAL A 162 -31.06 39.12 7.53
N ALA A 163 -29.92 39.75 7.83
CA ALA A 163 -29.55 40.14 9.18
C ALA A 163 -30.55 41.15 9.77
N GLY A 164 -31.04 40.85 10.98
CA GLY A 164 -32.01 41.68 11.70
C GLY A 164 -33.45 41.61 11.18
N LYS A 165 -33.72 40.84 10.13
CA LYS A 165 -35.09 40.64 9.61
C LYS A 165 -35.86 39.59 10.39
N ARG A 166 -37.18 39.72 10.38
CA ARG A 166 -38.08 38.66 10.86
C ARG A 166 -38.36 37.67 9.74
N ALA A 167 -37.87 36.46 9.91
CA ALA A 167 -38.12 35.37 8.98
C ALA A 167 -39.19 34.41 9.54
N VAL A 168 -40.13 34.01 8.70
CA VAL A 168 -41.11 32.97 9.02
C VAL A 168 -40.93 31.80 8.07
N VAL A 169 -40.73 30.62 8.63
CA VAL A 169 -40.62 29.36 7.89
C VAL A 169 -41.86 28.53 8.16
N ILE A 170 -42.68 28.27 7.14
CA ILE A 170 -43.85 27.41 7.25
C ILE A 170 -43.50 26.01 6.77
N GLY A 171 -43.44 25.07 7.71
CA GLY A 171 -43.04 23.68 7.46
C GLY A 171 -41.99 23.24 8.47
N ARG A 172 -42.07 21.97 8.92
CA ARG A 172 -41.14 21.38 9.90
C ARG A 172 -40.49 20.08 9.41
N SER A 173 -40.48 19.88 8.09
CA SER A 173 -39.87 18.71 7.47
C SER A 173 -38.36 18.67 7.75
N LYS A 174 -37.78 17.47 7.79
CA LYS A 174 -36.33 17.26 7.83
C LYS A 174 -35.59 17.79 6.57
N ILE A 175 -36.29 17.99 5.45
CA ILE A 175 -35.71 18.36 4.15
C ILE A 175 -35.61 19.88 3.95
N VAL A 176 -36.69 20.62 4.21
CA VAL A 176 -36.75 22.08 3.98
C VAL A 176 -36.95 22.86 5.27
N GLY A 177 -38.05 22.61 5.99
CA GLY A 177 -38.47 23.41 7.15
C GLY A 177 -37.41 23.62 8.23
N ALA A 178 -37.00 22.55 8.92
CA ALA A 178 -36.04 22.67 10.03
C ALA A 178 -34.66 23.19 9.56
N PRO A 179 -34.06 22.69 8.46
CA PRO A 179 -32.81 23.25 7.96
C PRO A 179 -32.89 24.72 7.54
N MET A 180 -34.02 25.17 6.96
CA MET A 180 -34.19 26.58 6.59
C MET A 180 -34.26 27.48 7.83
N HIS A 181 -34.88 27.00 8.92
CA HIS A 181 -34.87 27.70 10.19
C HIS A 181 -33.44 27.96 10.67
N ASP A 182 -32.65 26.90 10.80
CA ASP A 182 -31.26 26.98 11.26
C ASP A 182 -30.43 27.90 10.37
N LEU A 183 -30.61 27.79 9.05
CA LEU A 183 -29.83 28.58 8.09
C LEU A 183 -30.15 30.07 8.17
N LEU A 184 -31.42 30.46 8.32
CA LEU A 184 -31.80 31.87 8.53
C LEU A 184 -31.30 32.39 9.88
N LEU A 185 -31.36 31.56 10.92
CA LEU A 185 -30.89 31.89 12.27
C LEU A 185 -29.38 32.19 12.25
N TRP A 186 -28.59 31.31 11.65
CA TRP A 186 -27.14 31.50 11.50
C TRP A 186 -26.74 32.60 10.50
N ASN A 187 -27.70 33.13 9.74
CA ASN A 187 -27.57 34.35 8.94
C ASN A 187 -28.20 35.59 9.64
N HIS A 188 -28.30 35.54 10.98
CA HIS A 188 -28.69 36.64 11.87
C HIS A 188 -30.14 37.14 11.71
N ALA A 189 -31.06 36.32 11.20
CA ALA A 189 -32.49 36.62 11.24
C ALA A 189 -33.11 36.24 12.61
N THR A 190 -34.20 36.92 12.99
CA THR A 190 -35.12 36.40 14.01
C THR A 190 -36.08 35.45 13.32
N VAL A 191 -36.03 34.15 13.65
CA VAL A 191 -36.76 33.13 12.91
C VAL A 191 -37.92 32.53 13.71
N THR A 192 -39.10 32.47 13.11
CA THR A 192 -40.27 31.76 13.66
C THR A 192 -40.65 30.60 12.76
N THR A 193 -40.69 29.38 13.32
CA THR A 193 -41.10 28.18 12.58
C THR A 193 -42.58 27.89 12.83
N CYS A 194 -43.36 27.88 11.75
CA CYS A 194 -44.78 27.61 11.75
C CYS A 194 -45.10 26.25 11.13
N HIS A 195 -46.22 25.66 11.52
CA HIS A 195 -46.72 24.39 10.98
C HIS A 195 -48.24 24.40 10.90
N SER A 196 -48.84 23.34 10.35
CA SER A 196 -50.30 23.20 10.15
C SER A 196 -51.18 23.27 11.41
N LYS A 197 -50.54 23.32 12.59
CA LYS A 197 -51.18 23.43 13.91
C LYS A 197 -50.80 24.73 14.64
N THR A 198 -50.07 25.64 14.01
CA THR A 198 -49.78 26.96 14.57
C THR A 198 -51.08 27.73 14.65
N VAL A 199 -51.39 28.24 15.85
CA VAL A 199 -52.57 29.07 16.08
C VAL A 199 -52.36 30.40 15.38
N ASP A 200 -53.38 30.86 14.64
CA ASP A 200 -53.35 32.09 13.85
C ASP A 200 -52.13 32.20 12.92
N LEU A 201 -52.00 31.21 12.04
CA LEU A 201 -50.92 31.15 11.05
C LEU A 201 -50.87 32.43 10.18
N ALA A 202 -52.02 33.04 9.89
CA ALA A 202 -52.09 34.27 9.09
C ALA A 202 -51.40 35.44 9.79
N ALA A 203 -51.59 35.63 11.10
CA ALA A 203 -50.93 36.69 11.85
C ALA A 203 -49.40 36.52 11.89
N GLU A 204 -48.89 35.29 12.03
CA GLU A 204 -47.44 35.05 11.99
C GLU A 204 -46.87 35.35 10.60
N VAL A 205 -47.55 34.93 9.53
CA VAL A 205 -47.17 35.25 8.15
C VAL A 205 -47.15 36.78 7.91
N GLY A 206 -48.10 37.51 8.48
CA GLY A 206 -48.19 38.97 8.38
C GLY A 206 -47.05 39.74 9.05
N ARG A 207 -46.24 39.08 9.89
CA ARG A 207 -45.06 39.68 10.54
C ARG A 207 -43.76 39.45 9.76
N ALA A 208 -43.77 38.56 8.76
CA ALA A 208 -42.58 38.12 8.05
C ALA A 208 -42.04 39.18 7.09
N ASP A 209 -40.77 39.60 7.25
CA ASP A 209 -40.02 40.29 6.20
C ASP A 209 -39.55 39.30 5.12
N ILE A 210 -39.24 38.07 5.54
CA ILE A 210 -38.85 36.95 4.69
C ILE A 210 -39.77 35.77 5.03
N LEU A 211 -40.50 35.27 4.06
CA LEU A 211 -41.42 34.15 4.19
C LEU A 211 -40.93 32.97 3.33
N VAL A 212 -40.64 31.84 3.96
CA VAL A 212 -40.30 30.59 3.26
C VAL A 212 -41.39 29.56 3.53
N VAL A 213 -41.99 29.01 2.49
CA VAL A 213 -43.15 28.10 2.60
C VAL A 213 -42.82 26.75 1.99
N GLY A 214 -42.95 25.68 2.78
CA GLY A 214 -42.74 24.29 2.38
C GLY A 214 -43.53 23.35 3.29
N ILE A 215 -44.86 23.44 3.22
CA ILE A 215 -45.81 22.67 4.04
C ILE A 215 -46.46 21.52 3.26
N GLY A 216 -46.37 21.51 1.93
CA GLY A 216 -46.93 20.47 1.07
C GLY A 216 -48.47 20.52 0.99
N LYS A 217 -49.04 21.73 0.95
CA LYS A 217 -50.47 21.96 0.80
C LYS A 217 -50.70 23.04 -0.25
N ALA A 218 -51.27 22.64 -1.38
CA ALA A 218 -51.52 23.51 -2.53
C ALA A 218 -52.21 24.82 -2.15
N GLU A 219 -51.59 25.95 -2.51
CA GLU A 219 -52.15 27.31 -2.43
C GLU A 219 -52.75 27.65 -1.04
N MET A 220 -52.23 27.05 0.05
CA MET A 220 -52.69 27.26 1.42
C MET A 220 -52.45 28.69 1.89
N VAL A 221 -51.26 29.24 1.62
CA VAL A 221 -50.91 30.61 2.01
C VAL A 221 -51.51 31.58 1.01
N LYS A 222 -52.41 32.44 1.49
CA LYS A 222 -53.09 33.45 0.67
C LYS A 222 -52.34 34.78 0.69
N GLY A 223 -52.56 35.59 -0.34
CA GLY A 223 -51.86 36.87 -0.51
C GLY A 223 -52.17 37.82 0.64
N GLU A 224 -53.41 37.82 1.12
CA GLU A 224 -53.86 38.69 2.23
C GLU A 224 -53.09 38.46 3.54
N TRP A 225 -52.44 37.31 3.71
CA TRP A 225 -51.66 37.00 4.91
C TRP A 225 -50.25 37.61 4.85
N ILE A 226 -49.76 37.96 3.66
CA ILE A 226 -48.37 38.31 3.41
C ILE A 226 -48.14 39.79 3.72
N LYS A 227 -47.12 40.07 4.53
CA LYS A 227 -46.67 41.44 4.79
C LYS A 227 -46.30 42.15 3.48
N LYS A 228 -46.82 43.36 3.29
CA LYS A 228 -46.52 44.18 2.10
C LYS A 228 -45.01 44.40 1.96
N GLY A 229 -44.47 44.07 0.78
CA GLY A 229 -43.04 44.19 0.47
C GLY A 229 -42.16 43.02 0.94
N ALA A 230 -42.72 41.95 1.51
CA ALA A 230 -41.96 40.79 1.95
C ALA A 230 -41.30 40.03 0.79
N VAL A 231 -40.21 39.31 1.08
CA VAL A 231 -39.62 38.30 0.19
C VAL A 231 -40.32 36.98 0.42
N VAL A 232 -40.92 36.40 -0.62
CA VAL A 232 -41.68 35.14 -0.53
C VAL A 232 -41.01 34.05 -1.35
N ILE A 233 -40.54 33.00 -0.68
CA ILE A 233 -39.93 31.81 -1.28
C ILE A 233 -40.89 30.62 -1.10
N ASP A 234 -41.46 30.15 -2.20
CA ASP A 234 -42.36 28.99 -2.25
C ASP A 234 -41.59 27.74 -2.71
N CYS A 235 -41.38 26.83 -1.77
CA CYS A 235 -40.70 25.56 -1.96
C CYS A 235 -41.69 24.40 -2.24
N GLY A 236 -42.99 24.63 -2.07
CA GLY A 236 -44.02 23.61 -2.25
C GLY A 236 -44.17 23.21 -3.70
N ILE A 237 -44.39 21.92 -3.96
CA ILE A 237 -44.77 21.41 -5.27
C ILE A 237 -46.01 20.54 -5.07
N ASN A 238 -47.13 20.97 -5.63
CA ASN A 238 -48.40 20.27 -5.57
C ASN A 238 -49.02 20.19 -6.97
N HIS A 239 -49.95 19.24 -7.15
CA HIS A 239 -50.74 19.11 -8.35
C HIS A 239 -52.21 19.38 -8.03
N VAL A 240 -52.83 20.31 -8.73
CA VAL A 240 -54.27 20.55 -8.69
C VAL A 240 -54.89 20.17 -10.03
N ILE A 241 -56.09 19.60 -10.00
CA ILE A 241 -56.83 19.24 -11.22
C ILE A 241 -57.34 20.54 -11.85
N GLY A 242 -56.97 20.80 -13.10
CA GLY A 242 -57.33 22.02 -13.82
C GLY A 242 -58.32 21.74 -14.94
N ILE A 243 -59.30 22.64 -15.13
CA ILE A 243 -60.32 22.55 -16.20
C ILE A 243 -59.73 22.91 -17.59
N ASN A 244 -58.51 23.46 -17.68
CA ASN A 244 -57.89 23.75 -18.97
C ASN A 244 -56.36 23.62 -18.95
N THR A 245 -55.87 22.85 -19.93
CA THR A 245 -54.51 22.71 -20.51
C THR A 245 -53.53 21.63 -20.03
N LYS A 246 -53.02 20.92 -21.07
CA LYS A 246 -52.06 19.80 -21.19
C LYS A 246 -52.59 18.40 -20.86
N SER A 247 -52.14 17.44 -21.67
CA SER A 247 -52.63 16.07 -21.87
C SER A 247 -52.79 15.17 -20.62
N SER A 248 -52.37 15.65 -19.44
CA SER A 248 -52.48 14.94 -18.15
C SER A 248 -53.53 15.50 -17.18
N GLY A 249 -54.18 16.63 -17.48
CA GLY A 249 -55.26 17.23 -16.66
C GLY A 249 -54.82 17.84 -15.30
N LYS A 250 -53.51 17.93 -15.02
CA LYS A 250 -52.97 18.41 -13.74
C LYS A 250 -52.12 19.68 -13.93
N ARG A 251 -52.40 20.74 -13.15
CA ARG A 251 -51.61 21.98 -13.04
C ARG A 251 -50.68 21.90 -11.83
N VAL A 252 -49.39 22.21 -12.03
CA VAL A 252 -48.40 22.30 -10.93
C VAL A 252 -48.55 23.66 -10.25
N VAL A 253 -48.70 23.67 -8.93
CA VAL A 253 -48.82 24.88 -8.10
C VAL A 253 -48.00 24.73 -6.83
N GLY A 254 -47.65 25.86 -6.21
CA GLY A 254 -46.92 25.88 -4.95
C GLY A 254 -47.83 25.82 -3.72
N ASP A 255 -47.23 26.03 -2.55
CA ASP A 255 -47.99 26.16 -1.30
C ASP A 255 -48.58 27.58 -1.13
N VAL A 256 -48.09 28.54 -1.90
CA VAL A 256 -48.56 29.93 -1.92
C VAL A 256 -49.45 30.16 -3.13
N HIS A 257 -50.60 30.82 -2.92
CA HIS A 257 -51.44 31.25 -4.03
C HIS A 257 -50.76 32.41 -4.79
N PHE A 258 -50.07 32.06 -5.87
CA PHE A 258 -49.13 32.95 -6.58
C PHE A 258 -49.76 34.27 -7.02
N GLN A 259 -50.99 34.27 -7.53
CA GLN A 259 -51.63 35.48 -8.06
C GLN A 259 -51.90 36.52 -6.96
N SER A 260 -52.52 36.11 -5.85
CA SER A 260 -52.78 37.03 -4.73
C SER A 260 -51.49 37.45 -4.02
N ALA A 261 -50.51 36.56 -3.92
CA ALA A 261 -49.24 36.87 -3.26
C ALA A 261 -48.40 37.89 -4.04
N LYS A 262 -48.45 37.86 -5.38
CA LYS A 262 -47.76 38.80 -6.26
C LYS A 262 -48.22 40.26 -6.08
N GLU A 263 -49.43 40.47 -5.60
CA GLU A 263 -49.97 41.82 -5.34
C GLU A 263 -49.42 42.43 -4.04
N GLN A 264 -49.00 41.60 -3.08
CA GLN A 264 -48.52 42.04 -1.75
C GLN A 264 -47.00 41.96 -1.59
N ALA A 265 -46.37 40.90 -2.10
CA ALA A 265 -44.95 40.66 -1.93
C ALA A 265 -44.08 41.72 -2.64
N GLY A 266 -42.89 41.98 -2.11
CA GLY A 266 -41.86 42.73 -2.83
C GLY A 266 -41.16 41.83 -3.86
N PHE A 267 -40.93 40.58 -3.47
CA PHE A 267 -40.34 39.54 -4.31
C PHE A 267 -41.05 38.20 -4.12
N ILE A 268 -41.20 37.42 -5.19
CA ILE A 268 -41.83 36.10 -5.12
C ILE A 268 -41.22 35.09 -6.10
N THR A 269 -41.01 33.86 -5.67
CA THR A 269 -40.60 32.76 -6.55
C THR A 269 -41.79 32.12 -7.28
N PRO A 270 -41.68 31.77 -8.57
CA PRO A 270 -42.73 31.06 -9.29
C PRO A 270 -42.70 29.55 -9.00
N VAL A 271 -43.86 28.88 -9.06
CA VAL A 271 -43.95 27.41 -9.06
C VAL A 271 -44.73 26.95 -10.29
N PRO A 272 -44.13 26.19 -11.23
CA PRO A 272 -42.72 25.73 -11.25
C PRO A 272 -41.73 26.82 -11.70
N GLY A 273 -40.44 26.63 -11.41
CA GLY A 273 -39.35 27.47 -11.93
C GLY A 273 -38.63 28.35 -10.90
N GLY A 274 -39.07 28.33 -9.65
CA GLY A 274 -38.43 28.94 -8.49
C GLY A 274 -37.42 28.00 -7.85
N VAL A 275 -37.77 27.38 -6.72
CA VAL A 275 -36.81 26.65 -5.88
C VAL A 275 -36.27 25.35 -6.51
N GLY A 276 -37.09 24.59 -7.25
CA GLY A 276 -36.67 23.28 -7.80
C GLY A 276 -35.37 23.28 -8.63
N PRO A 277 -35.21 24.17 -9.63
CA PRO A 277 -33.94 24.32 -10.36
C PRO A 277 -32.74 24.64 -9.46
N MET A 278 -32.95 25.38 -8.37
CA MET A 278 -31.91 25.72 -7.40
C MET A 278 -31.47 24.51 -6.59
N THR A 279 -32.37 23.60 -6.23
CA THR A 279 -32.01 22.35 -5.54
C THR A 279 -31.00 21.54 -6.36
N VAL A 280 -31.21 21.41 -7.68
CA VAL A 280 -30.25 20.72 -8.55
C VAL A 280 -28.92 21.48 -8.63
N ALA A 281 -28.94 22.81 -8.74
CA ALA A 281 -27.72 23.60 -8.79
C ALA A 281 -26.91 23.54 -7.47
N MET A 282 -27.58 23.52 -6.32
CA MET A 282 -26.94 23.40 -5.01
C MET A 282 -26.38 21.99 -4.78
N LEU A 283 -27.02 20.95 -5.31
CA LEU A 283 -26.45 19.60 -5.31
C LEU A 283 -25.11 19.56 -6.05
N MET A 284 -25.03 20.20 -7.22
CA MET A 284 -23.78 20.34 -7.95
C MET A 284 -22.76 21.17 -7.17
N ALA A 285 -23.20 22.25 -6.52
CA ALA A 285 -22.34 23.10 -5.70
C ALA A 285 -21.72 22.31 -4.53
N ASN A 286 -22.51 21.51 -3.81
CA ASN A 286 -22.05 20.64 -2.73
C ASN A 286 -21.09 19.56 -3.27
N THR A 287 -21.35 19.00 -4.45
CA THR A 287 -20.46 18.03 -5.09
C THR A 287 -19.09 18.65 -5.42
N VAL A 288 -19.07 19.86 -6.00
CA VAL A 288 -17.83 20.58 -6.29
C VAL A 288 -17.11 20.98 -5.01
N LEU A 289 -17.84 21.43 -3.97
CA LEU A 289 -17.27 21.76 -2.67
C LEU A 289 -16.63 20.53 -2.01
N SER A 290 -17.31 19.38 -2.00
CA SER A 290 -16.76 18.14 -1.47
C SER A 290 -15.51 17.71 -2.26
N ALA A 291 -15.54 17.81 -3.59
CA ALA A 291 -14.37 17.53 -4.43
C ALA A 291 -13.18 18.46 -4.15
N LYS A 292 -13.42 19.75 -3.88
CA LYS A 292 -12.37 20.70 -3.44
C LYS A 292 -11.78 20.30 -2.10
N ARG A 293 -12.63 20.03 -1.10
CA ARG A 293 -12.20 19.57 0.24
C ARG A 293 -11.40 18.27 0.16
N PHE A 294 -11.82 17.33 -0.69
CA PHE A 294 -11.10 16.07 -0.94
C PHE A 294 -9.70 16.31 -1.50
N LEU A 295 -9.55 17.22 -2.46
CA LEU A 295 -8.22 17.56 -3.01
C LEU A 295 -7.35 18.27 -1.98
N GLU A 296 -7.91 19.17 -1.18
CA GLU A 296 -7.18 19.88 -0.11
C GLU A 296 -6.69 18.91 0.96
N SER A 297 -7.49 17.93 1.36
CA SER A 297 -7.09 16.92 2.35
C SER A 297 -6.11 15.88 1.82
N HIS A 298 -5.95 15.76 0.50
CA HIS A 298 -5.08 14.78 -0.16
C HIS A 298 -4.03 15.44 -1.08
N GLN A 299 -3.74 16.72 -0.86
CA GLN A 299 -2.76 17.44 -1.67
C GLN A 299 -1.36 16.88 -1.41
N ALA A 300 -0.59 16.67 -2.48
CA ALA A 300 0.82 16.29 -2.37
C ALA A 300 1.58 17.39 -1.61
N GLY A 301 2.19 17.02 -0.48
CA GLY A 301 2.81 17.98 0.42
C GLY A 301 3.19 17.35 1.76
N LYS A 302 3.44 18.20 2.76
CA LYS A 302 3.80 17.76 4.11
C LYS A 302 2.63 17.04 4.77
N TRP A 303 2.84 15.81 5.21
CA TRP A 303 1.83 15.04 5.94
C TRP A 303 1.55 15.64 7.31
N ASN A 304 0.29 15.61 7.71
CA ASN A 304 -0.15 15.99 9.05
C ASN A 304 -0.33 14.76 9.93
N ILE A 305 0.77 14.03 10.15
CA ILE A 305 0.77 12.81 10.99
C ILE A 305 0.73 13.22 12.47
N SER A 306 -0.22 12.63 13.21
CA SER A 306 -0.24 12.73 14.67
C SER A 306 0.72 11.72 15.30
N TYR A 307 2.00 12.07 15.44
CA TYR A 307 3.01 11.17 16.01
C TYR A 307 2.76 10.81 17.47
N THR A 308 3.05 9.56 17.84
CA THR A 308 2.94 9.05 19.21
C THR A 308 4.17 9.47 20.02
N ARG A 309 3.96 9.84 21.30
CA ARG A 309 5.05 10.22 22.21
C ARG A 309 5.57 8.99 22.97
N LEU A 310 6.89 8.86 23.06
CA LEU A 310 7.53 7.80 23.85
C LEU A 310 7.61 8.16 25.32
N ASN A 311 7.36 7.16 26.17
CA ASN A 311 7.59 7.23 27.61
C ASN A 311 8.88 6.45 27.94
N LEU A 312 10.02 7.12 27.83
CA LEU A 312 11.32 6.49 28.05
C LEU A 312 11.50 6.07 29.52
N ARG A 313 12.05 4.87 29.73
CA ARG A 313 12.41 4.30 31.03
C ARG A 313 13.89 3.94 31.09
N LYS A 314 14.50 4.11 32.27
CA LYS A 314 15.88 3.72 32.58
C LYS A 314 15.89 2.85 33.84
N PRO A 315 16.52 1.65 33.84
CA PRO A 315 17.13 0.99 32.68
C PRO A 315 16.12 0.69 31.57
N VAL A 316 16.60 0.61 30.32
CA VAL A 316 15.74 0.32 29.15
C VAL A 316 15.11 -1.06 29.33
N PRO A 317 13.76 -1.20 29.26
CA PRO A 317 13.10 -2.49 29.40
C PRO A 317 13.42 -3.44 28.23
N SER A 318 13.03 -4.71 28.34
CA SER A 318 13.08 -5.64 27.21
C SER A 318 12.21 -5.17 26.03
N ASP A 319 12.58 -5.53 24.81
CA ASP A 319 11.92 -5.08 23.58
C ASP A 319 10.40 -5.30 23.58
N ILE A 320 9.93 -6.47 24.02
CA ILE A 320 8.50 -6.78 24.07
C ILE A 320 7.73 -5.92 25.08
N VAL A 321 8.33 -5.60 26.22
CA VAL A 321 7.74 -4.70 27.23
C VAL A 321 7.60 -3.30 26.67
N ILE A 322 8.58 -2.81 25.89
CA ILE A 322 8.48 -1.52 25.20
C ILE A 322 7.37 -1.57 24.15
N SER A 323 7.34 -2.61 23.30
CA SER A 323 6.31 -2.78 22.27
C SER A 323 4.90 -2.73 22.84
N ARG A 324 4.63 -3.49 23.93
CA ARG A 324 3.33 -3.53 24.61
C ARG A 324 2.96 -2.25 25.36
N SER A 325 3.96 -1.46 25.77
CA SER A 325 3.71 -0.20 26.48
C SER A 325 3.14 0.91 25.59
N CYS A 326 3.21 0.74 24.26
CA CYS A 326 2.73 1.71 23.29
C CYS A 326 1.45 1.19 22.61
N ALA A 327 0.35 1.94 22.76
CA ALA A 327 -0.86 1.67 21.99
C ALA A 327 -0.64 2.10 20.54
N ALA A 328 -0.61 1.15 19.62
CA ALA A 328 -0.51 1.43 18.19
C ALA A 328 -1.68 2.29 17.72
N LYS A 329 -1.39 3.29 16.88
CA LYS A 329 -2.43 4.07 16.20
C LYS A 329 -3.27 3.14 15.33
N SER A 330 -4.56 3.44 15.16
CA SER A 330 -5.36 2.78 14.13
C SER A 330 -4.66 2.89 12.77
N ILE A 331 -4.44 1.75 12.12
CA ILE A 331 -3.75 1.70 10.83
C ILE A 331 -4.53 2.42 9.73
N ASP A 332 -5.86 2.45 9.82
CA ASP A 332 -6.72 3.24 8.94
C ASP A 332 -6.45 4.75 9.09
N SER A 333 -6.26 5.21 10.34
CA SER A 333 -5.91 6.61 10.60
C SER A 333 -4.53 6.94 10.03
N LEU A 334 -3.54 6.07 10.24
CA LEU A 334 -2.20 6.28 9.68
C LEU A 334 -2.25 6.29 8.16
N ALA A 335 -2.99 5.37 7.54
CA ALA A 335 -3.15 5.30 6.09
C ALA A 335 -3.68 6.63 5.51
N ARG A 336 -4.72 7.20 6.13
CA ARG A 336 -5.26 8.51 5.73
C ARG A 336 -4.24 9.64 5.93
N GLU A 337 -3.52 9.65 7.04
CA GLU A 337 -2.51 10.69 7.33
C GLU A 337 -1.34 10.69 6.33
N VAL A 338 -1.01 9.54 5.73
CA VAL A 338 0.03 9.42 4.69
C VAL A 338 -0.51 9.55 3.26
N GLY A 339 -1.80 9.83 3.09
CA GLY A 339 -2.44 10.03 1.78
C GLY A 339 -2.81 8.76 1.01
N LEU A 340 -2.96 7.61 1.70
CA LEU A 340 -3.67 6.46 1.15
C LEU A 340 -5.18 6.74 1.13
N PHE A 341 -5.85 6.35 0.04
CA PHE A 341 -7.32 6.36 -0.02
C PHE A 341 -7.91 5.08 0.60
N SER A 342 -9.16 5.16 1.08
CA SER A 342 -9.82 4.03 1.73
C SER A 342 -10.01 2.81 0.81
N ASP A 343 -10.16 3.01 -0.50
CA ASP A 343 -10.23 1.94 -1.51
C ASP A 343 -8.85 1.38 -1.92
N GLU A 344 -7.76 1.98 -1.42
CA GLU A 344 -6.39 1.51 -1.64
C GLU A 344 -5.87 0.67 -0.48
N VAL A 345 -6.67 0.44 0.57
CA VAL A 345 -6.25 -0.19 1.83
C VAL A 345 -7.17 -1.35 2.19
N GLU A 346 -6.58 -2.52 2.44
CA GLU A 346 -7.27 -3.70 2.96
C GLU A 346 -6.84 -3.94 4.41
N LEU A 347 -7.73 -3.72 5.37
CA LEU A 347 -7.40 -3.81 6.80
C LEU A 347 -7.22 -5.28 7.25
N TYR A 348 -6.19 -5.54 8.04
CA TYR A 348 -5.93 -6.82 8.72
C TYR A 348 -5.94 -6.61 10.24
N GLY A 349 -7.14 -6.45 10.80
CA GLY A 349 -7.31 -5.97 12.16
C GLY A 349 -7.11 -4.45 12.26
N LYS A 350 -6.69 -3.95 13.43
CA LYS A 350 -6.58 -2.51 13.71
C LYS A 350 -5.17 -1.93 13.48
N THR A 351 -4.17 -2.79 13.35
CA THR A 351 -2.74 -2.45 13.49
C THR A 351 -1.93 -2.60 12.21
N LYS A 352 -2.49 -3.29 11.20
CA LYS A 352 -1.83 -3.60 9.93
C LYS A 352 -2.82 -3.63 8.77
N ALA A 353 -2.34 -3.32 7.57
CA ALA A 353 -3.17 -3.33 6.35
C ALA A 353 -2.34 -3.67 5.11
N LYS A 354 -2.96 -4.21 4.06
CA LYS A 354 -2.35 -4.33 2.73
C LYS A 354 -2.66 -3.10 1.89
N VAL A 355 -1.70 -2.64 1.09
CA VAL A 355 -1.87 -1.53 0.16
C VAL A 355 -2.03 -2.05 -1.28
N GLN A 356 -3.14 -1.67 -1.91
CA GLN A 356 -3.51 -2.07 -3.28
C GLN A 356 -2.56 -1.50 -4.33
N LEU A 357 -2.28 -2.27 -5.38
CA LEU A 357 -1.38 -1.83 -6.47
C LEU A 357 -1.98 -0.78 -7.40
N THR A 358 -3.29 -0.50 -7.30
CA THR A 358 -3.97 0.58 -8.04
C THR A 358 -3.34 1.94 -7.76
N ILE A 359 -2.78 2.12 -6.56
CA ILE A 359 -2.06 3.34 -6.15
C ILE A 359 -0.92 3.71 -7.09
N ILE A 360 -0.25 2.73 -7.69
CA ILE A 360 0.88 2.97 -8.60
C ILE A 360 0.40 3.78 -9.81
N LYS A 361 -0.79 3.47 -10.35
CA LYS A 361 -1.37 4.23 -11.47
C LYS A 361 -1.73 5.65 -11.05
N ARG A 362 -2.25 5.83 -9.83
CA ARG A 362 -2.60 7.16 -9.30
C ARG A 362 -1.36 8.04 -9.14
N LEU A 363 -0.29 7.47 -8.59
CA LEU A 363 0.92 8.23 -8.25
C LEU A 363 1.96 8.28 -9.37
N GLN A 364 1.72 7.65 -10.53
CA GLN A 364 2.72 7.47 -11.59
C GLN A 364 3.36 8.78 -12.07
N SER A 365 2.62 9.89 -12.07
CA SER A 365 3.07 11.21 -12.55
C SER A 365 3.78 12.04 -11.48
N LEU A 366 3.78 11.61 -10.22
CA LEU A 366 4.45 12.34 -9.14
C LEU A 366 5.95 12.05 -9.17
N PRO A 367 6.82 13.01 -8.79
CA PRO A 367 8.24 12.73 -8.63
C PRO A 367 8.50 11.83 -7.41
N ASP A 368 9.57 11.03 -7.49
CA ASP A 368 10.03 10.20 -6.37
C ASP A 368 10.73 11.06 -5.30
N GLY A 369 10.62 10.64 -4.04
CA GLY A 369 11.43 11.16 -2.95
C GLY A 369 12.88 10.68 -2.93
N LYS A 370 13.57 10.99 -1.84
CA LYS A 370 14.96 10.61 -1.60
C LYS A 370 15.04 9.18 -1.08
N TYR A 371 15.92 8.38 -1.67
CA TYR A 371 16.03 6.96 -1.37
C TYR A 371 17.30 6.67 -0.56
N VAL A 372 17.16 6.17 0.66
CA VAL A 372 18.24 5.93 1.61
C VAL A 372 18.35 4.44 1.90
N VAL A 373 19.54 3.86 1.73
CA VAL A 373 19.79 2.47 2.08
C VAL A 373 20.65 2.37 3.33
N VAL A 374 20.17 1.63 4.33
CA VAL A 374 20.90 1.32 5.56
C VAL A 374 21.57 -0.04 5.39
N THR A 375 22.87 -0.08 5.65
CA THR A 375 23.71 -1.28 5.64
C THR A 375 24.61 -1.28 6.87
N GLY A 376 25.39 -2.34 7.08
CA GLY A 376 26.33 -2.44 8.19
C GLY A 376 27.75 -2.69 7.73
N ILE A 377 28.68 -2.61 8.68
CA ILE A 377 29.96 -3.31 8.57
C ILE A 377 29.76 -4.82 8.46
N THR A 378 30.84 -5.57 8.30
CA THR A 378 30.76 -7.03 8.24
C THR A 378 30.16 -7.55 9.56
N PRO A 379 29.07 -8.34 9.54
CA PRO A 379 28.43 -8.80 10.76
C PRO A 379 29.34 -9.56 11.74
N THR A 380 29.12 -9.31 13.03
CA THR A 380 29.74 -10.00 14.15
C THR A 380 28.66 -10.57 15.09
N PRO A 381 28.97 -11.60 15.91
CA PRO A 381 28.04 -12.09 16.93
C PRO A 381 27.62 -11.04 17.98
N LEU A 382 28.34 -9.93 18.08
CA LEU A 382 28.05 -8.82 19.00
C LEU A 382 26.91 -7.92 18.51
N GLY A 383 26.58 -7.97 17.22
CA GLY A 383 25.50 -7.23 16.60
C GLY A 383 25.81 -5.75 16.34
N GLU A 384 25.33 -5.25 15.20
CA GLU A 384 25.53 -3.85 14.79
C GLU A 384 24.30 -2.97 15.02
N GLY A 385 23.09 -3.56 15.09
CA GLY A 385 21.84 -2.82 15.26
C GLY A 385 21.31 -2.14 13.98
N LYS A 386 21.56 -2.72 12.80
CA LYS A 386 21.17 -2.12 11.51
C LYS A 386 19.67 -1.80 11.38
N SER A 387 18.80 -2.76 11.69
CA SER A 387 17.34 -2.53 11.62
C SER A 387 16.89 -1.53 12.68
N THR A 388 17.54 -1.51 13.84
CA THR A 388 17.32 -0.51 14.89
C THR A 388 17.63 0.91 14.37
N THR A 389 18.72 1.07 13.63
CA THR A 389 19.07 2.35 12.97
C THR A 389 18.10 2.71 11.85
N THR A 390 17.65 1.74 11.06
CA THR A 390 16.65 1.97 10.00
C THR A 390 15.38 2.59 10.57
N ILE A 391 14.87 2.00 11.65
CA ILE A 391 13.66 2.47 12.31
C ILE A 391 13.90 3.76 13.10
N GLY A 392 15.02 3.87 13.83
CA GLY A 392 15.40 5.07 14.57
C GLY A 392 15.58 6.29 13.66
N LEU A 393 16.18 6.11 12.48
CA LEU A 393 16.32 7.16 11.46
C LEU A 393 14.96 7.59 10.89
N ALA A 394 14.09 6.64 10.57
CA ALA A 394 12.73 6.97 10.11
C ALA A 394 11.92 7.70 11.19
N GLN A 395 12.05 7.30 12.46
CA GLN A 395 11.48 7.99 13.61
C GLN A 395 12.03 9.41 13.77
N ALA A 396 13.35 9.59 13.68
CA ALA A 396 14.00 10.89 13.74
C ALA A 396 13.48 11.84 12.64
N MET A 397 13.49 11.39 11.38
CA MET A 397 13.02 12.18 10.24
C MET A 397 11.53 12.51 10.35
N GLY A 398 10.70 11.55 10.76
CA GLY A 398 9.25 11.73 10.83
C GLY A 398 8.83 12.49 12.09
N ALA A 399 8.98 11.86 13.26
CA ALA A 399 8.43 12.36 14.51
C ALA A 399 9.14 13.62 15.03
N HIS A 400 10.44 13.77 14.76
CA HIS A 400 11.25 14.86 15.32
C HIS A 400 11.56 15.97 14.30
N MET A 401 11.94 15.62 13.08
CA MET A 401 12.23 16.59 12.01
C MET A 401 11.00 16.99 11.18
N LYS A 402 9.87 16.29 11.36
CA LYS A 402 8.60 16.53 10.64
C LYS A 402 8.73 16.44 9.12
N LEU A 403 9.56 15.54 8.62
CA LEU A 403 9.66 15.21 7.20
C LEU A 403 8.71 14.06 6.85
N ASN A 404 8.24 14.02 5.61
CA ASN A 404 7.56 12.84 5.10
C ASN A 404 8.58 11.70 4.99
N VAL A 405 8.34 10.59 5.67
CA VAL A 405 9.26 9.46 5.64
C VAL A 405 8.52 8.13 5.77
N PHE A 406 8.99 7.14 5.02
CA PHE A 406 8.63 5.73 5.17
C PHE A 406 9.87 4.91 5.51
N ALA A 407 9.70 3.91 6.37
CA ALA A 407 10.65 2.80 6.44
C ALA A 407 10.16 1.62 5.57
N CYS A 408 11.06 0.96 4.84
CA CYS A 408 10.77 -0.26 4.11
C CYS A 408 11.66 -1.40 4.63
N VAL A 409 11.06 -2.40 5.26
CA VAL A 409 11.78 -3.50 5.90
C VAL A 409 11.28 -4.86 5.42
N ARG A 410 12.08 -5.89 5.70
CA ARG A 410 11.76 -7.27 5.33
C ARG A 410 10.84 -7.91 6.35
N GLN A 411 9.97 -8.80 5.87
CA GLN A 411 9.26 -9.72 6.74
C GLN A 411 10.22 -10.81 7.23
N PRO A 412 10.29 -11.08 8.55
CA PRO A 412 11.10 -12.17 9.08
C PRO A 412 10.43 -13.53 8.79
N SER A 413 11.26 -14.58 8.69
CA SER A 413 10.76 -15.96 8.71
C SER A 413 10.28 -16.34 10.10
N GLN A 414 9.21 -17.13 10.17
CA GLN A 414 8.67 -17.67 11.41
C GLN A 414 9.59 -18.77 12.00
N GLY A 415 10.32 -19.51 11.16
CA GLY A 415 11.16 -20.64 11.60
C GLY A 415 12.16 -20.29 12.72
N PRO A 416 12.99 -19.23 12.58
CA PRO A 416 13.90 -18.77 13.62
C PRO A 416 13.24 -18.37 14.95
N THR A 417 12.01 -17.86 14.90
CA THR A 417 11.26 -17.38 16.08
C THR A 417 11.09 -18.48 17.13
N PHE A 418 10.83 -19.71 16.69
CA PHE A 418 10.70 -20.88 17.58
C PHE A 418 12.03 -21.58 17.89
N GLY A 419 13.13 -21.11 17.29
CA GLY A 419 14.47 -21.69 17.40
C GLY A 419 15.35 -21.02 18.43
N ILE A 420 15.93 -19.87 18.08
CA ILE A 420 17.00 -19.19 18.87
C ILE A 420 16.52 -17.88 19.52
N LYS A 421 15.52 -17.21 18.92
CA LYS A 421 14.63 -16.15 19.45
C LYS A 421 13.96 -15.42 18.28
N GLY A 422 12.77 -14.85 18.49
CA GLY A 422 12.13 -13.94 17.54
C GLY A 422 12.96 -12.68 17.29
N GLY A 423 12.97 -12.19 16.05
CA GLY A 423 13.74 -11.01 15.67
C GLY A 423 12.97 -9.72 15.93
N ALA A 424 13.55 -8.77 16.65
CA ALA A 424 12.99 -7.43 16.69
C ALA A 424 13.08 -6.77 15.30
N ALA A 425 11.99 -6.15 14.85
CA ALA A 425 11.98 -5.23 13.73
C ALA A 425 12.62 -3.89 14.14
N GLY A 426 13.90 -3.95 14.52
CA GLY A 426 14.58 -2.90 15.28
C GLY A 426 15.03 -3.36 16.66
N GLY A 427 14.92 -2.50 17.68
CA GLY A 427 15.22 -2.85 19.08
C GLY A 427 15.13 -1.62 20.00
N GLY A 428 14.92 -1.85 21.30
CA GLY A 428 14.75 -0.78 22.28
C GLY A 428 13.57 0.13 21.93
N TYR A 429 13.76 1.45 21.91
CA TYR A 429 12.72 2.41 21.51
C TYR A 429 12.64 2.69 20.01
N SER A 430 13.36 1.92 19.19
CA SER A 430 13.32 1.99 17.73
C SER A 430 12.81 0.68 17.14
N GLN A 431 11.49 0.48 17.14
CA GLN A 431 10.84 -0.78 16.71
C GLN A 431 9.62 -0.55 15.82
N VAL A 432 9.35 -1.51 14.92
CA VAL A 432 8.02 -1.69 14.30
C VAL A 432 7.09 -2.41 15.29
N ILE A 433 5.84 -1.95 15.39
CA ILE A 433 4.84 -2.50 16.30
C ILE A 433 3.52 -2.83 15.57
N PRO A 434 2.74 -3.81 16.06
CA PRO A 434 3.04 -4.73 17.16
C PRO A 434 4.07 -5.82 16.78
N MET A 435 4.99 -6.11 17.71
CA MET A 435 6.15 -6.98 17.45
C MET A 435 5.78 -8.46 17.28
N GLU A 436 4.75 -8.93 17.98
CA GLU A 436 4.26 -10.31 17.91
C GLU A 436 3.67 -10.60 16.52
N GLU A 437 2.80 -9.70 16.04
CA GLU A 437 2.20 -9.80 14.71
C GLU A 437 3.27 -9.75 13.60
N PHE A 438 4.32 -8.95 13.79
CA PHE A 438 5.46 -8.86 12.85
C PHE A 438 6.25 -10.17 12.72
N ASN A 439 6.39 -10.95 13.79
CA ASN A 439 7.26 -12.13 13.84
C ASN A 439 6.57 -13.47 13.59
N LEU A 440 5.24 -13.48 13.58
CA LEU A 440 4.43 -14.68 13.35
C LEU A 440 3.90 -14.68 11.91
N HIS A 441 2.58 -14.69 11.73
CA HIS A 441 1.96 -14.88 10.43
C HIS A 441 1.83 -13.59 9.60
N LEU A 442 1.95 -12.43 10.24
CA LEU A 442 1.69 -11.11 9.66
C LEU A 442 0.35 -11.08 8.89
N THR A 443 0.39 -11.14 7.57
CA THR A 443 -0.77 -11.14 6.66
C THR A 443 -0.85 -12.39 5.77
N GLY A 444 0.01 -13.39 6.01
CA GLY A 444 0.01 -14.68 5.31
C GLY A 444 0.89 -14.77 4.06
N ASP A 445 1.72 -13.76 3.78
CA ASP A 445 2.55 -13.71 2.55
C ASP A 445 3.49 -14.91 2.41
N ILE A 446 4.17 -15.30 3.50
CA ILE A 446 5.05 -16.47 3.51
C ILE A 446 4.25 -17.76 3.27
N HIS A 447 3.04 -17.88 3.82
CA HIS A 447 2.18 -19.05 3.60
C HIS A 447 1.77 -19.20 2.13
N ALA A 448 1.44 -18.09 1.47
CA ALA A 448 1.16 -18.07 0.04
C ALA A 448 2.37 -18.54 -0.79
N ILE A 449 3.58 -18.13 -0.41
CA ILE A 449 4.83 -18.58 -1.03
C ILE A 449 5.05 -20.08 -0.81
N THR A 450 4.83 -20.58 0.42
CA THR A 450 4.95 -22.02 0.73
C THR A 450 4.01 -22.83 -0.16
N ALA A 451 2.74 -22.43 -0.24
CA ALA A 451 1.73 -23.11 -1.06
C ALA A 451 2.11 -23.08 -2.55
N ALA A 452 2.50 -21.91 -3.08
CA ALA A 452 2.89 -21.76 -4.47
C ALA A 452 4.14 -22.57 -4.83
N ASN A 453 5.17 -22.54 -3.98
CA ASN A 453 6.41 -23.30 -4.20
C ASN A 453 6.15 -24.81 -4.21
N ASN A 454 5.37 -25.29 -3.24
CA ASN A 454 5.06 -26.71 -3.12
C ASN A 454 4.11 -27.20 -4.21
N LEU A 455 3.25 -26.34 -4.76
CA LEU A 455 2.47 -26.64 -5.97
C LEU A 455 3.39 -26.88 -7.18
N VAL A 456 4.43 -26.06 -7.37
CA VAL A 456 5.42 -26.31 -8.45
C VAL A 456 6.14 -27.64 -8.24
N ALA A 457 6.59 -27.93 -7.01
CA ALA A 457 7.24 -29.21 -6.70
C ALA A 457 6.32 -30.42 -6.99
N ALA A 458 5.05 -30.32 -6.60
CA ALA A 458 4.04 -31.35 -6.89
C ALA A 458 3.81 -31.50 -8.41
N ALA A 459 3.76 -30.39 -9.16
CA ALA A 459 3.59 -30.39 -10.61
C ALA A 459 4.78 -31.04 -11.33
N VAL A 460 6.01 -30.79 -10.90
CA VAL A 460 7.21 -31.47 -11.44
C VAL A 460 7.08 -32.98 -11.27
N ASP A 461 6.77 -33.44 -10.06
CA ASP A 461 6.70 -34.88 -9.75
C ASP A 461 5.54 -35.56 -10.49
N ALA A 462 4.35 -34.95 -10.48
CA ALA A 462 3.20 -35.44 -11.23
C ALA A 462 3.51 -35.51 -12.74
N ARG A 463 4.25 -34.54 -13.26
CA ARG A 463 4.63 -34.51 -14.67
C ARG A 463 5.58 -35.65 -15.03
N ILE A 464 6.63 -35.86 -14.24
CA ILE A 464 7.57 -36.97 -14.43
C ILE A 464 6.82 -38.32 -14.39
N PHE A 465 5.95 -38.51 -13.39
CA PHE A 465 5.18 -39.74 -13.23
C PHE A 465 4.23 -40.01 -14.40
N HIS A 466 3.45 -39.01 -14.83
CA HIS A 466 2.49 -39.20 -15.92
C HIS A 466 3.16 -39.37 -17.28
N GLU A 467 4.30 -38.73 -17.52
CA GLU A 467 5.10 -39.03 -18.70
C GLU A 467 5.62 -40.47 -18.62
N ALA A 468 6.16 -40.93 -17.50
CA ALA A 468 6.73 -42.27 -17.42
C ALA A 468 5.70 -43.41 -17.54
N THR A 469 4.40 -43.14 -17.29
CA THR A 469 3.36 -44.17 -17.17
C THR A 469 2.31 -44.17 -18.30
N GLN A 470 2.33 -43.18 -19.20
CA GLN A 470 1.30 -43.02 -20.23
C GLN A 470 1.88 -42.98 -21.64
N SER A 471 1.13 -43.48 -22.62
CA SER A 471 1.42 -43.23 -24.05
C SER A 471 1.19 -41.76 -24.43
N ASP A 472 1.84 -41.28 -25.49
CA ASP A 472 1.73 -39.89 -25.95
C ASP A 472 0.28 -39.47 -26.23
N LYS A 473 -0.47 -40.33 -26.92
CA LYS A 473 -1.88 -40.10 -27.25
C LYS A 473 -2.73 -39.98 -25.99
N ALA A 474 -2.51 -40.86 -25.01
CA ALA A 474 -3.27 -40.83 -23.75
C ALA A 474 -2.92 -39.58 -22.92
N LEU A 475 -1.65 -39.20 -22.87
CA LEU A 475 -1.17 -38.01 -22.18
C LEU A 475 -1.74 -36.74 -22.81
N TYR A 476 -1.65 -36.62 -24.14
CA TYR A 476 -2.22 -35.50 -24.89
C TYR A 476 -3.73 -35.37 -24.63
N ASN A 477 -4.46 -36.48 -24.70
CA ASN A 477 -5.91 -36.49 -24.49
C ASN A 477 -6.32 -36.01 -23.09
N ARG A 478 -5.47 -36.20 -22.07
CA ARG A 478 -5.69 -35.71 -20.71
C ARG A 478 -5.24 -34.26 -20.51
N LEU A 479 -4.20 -33.83 -21.21
CA LEU A 479 -3.74 -32.43 -21.19
C LEU A 479 -4.72 -31.51 -21.89
N VAL A 480 -5.39 -31.98 -22.94
CA VAL A 480 -6.34 -31.17 -23.73
C VAL A 480 -7.71 -31.86 -23.75
N PRO A 481 -8.40 -32.00 -22.60
CA PRO A 481 -9.59 -32.84 -22.49
C PRO A 481 -10.73 -32.38 -23.40
N LEU A 482 -11.65 -33.30 -23.70
CA LEU A 482 -12.92 -32.97 -24.37
C LEU A 482 -13.82 -32.25 -23.35
N SER A 483 -14.27 -31.05 -23.69
CA SER A 483 -15.24 -30.27 -22.91
C SER A 483 -16.34 -29.78 -23.85
N GLY A 484 -17.61 -30.12 -23.57
CA GLY A 484 -18.72 -29.76 -24.47
C GLY A 484 -18.63 -30.36 -25.88
N GLY A 485 -17.87 -31.44 -26.07
CA GLY A 485 -17.66 -32.09 -27.38
C GLY A 485 -16.45 -31.57 -28.17
N GLU A 486 -15.79 -30.52 -27.71
CA GLU A 486 -14.63 -29.92 -28.39
C GLU A 486 -13.37 -29.99 -27.51
N ARG A 487 -12.19 -30.01 -28.17
CA ARG A 487 -10.89 -29.85 -27.51
C ARG A 487 -10.40 -28.45 -27.81
N THR A 488 -10.01 -27.71 -26.79
CA THR A 488 -9.48 -26.35 -26.93
C THR A 488 -8.19 -26.20 -26.14
N PHE A 489 -7.18 -25.54 -26.70
CA PHE A 489 -6.00 -25.16 -25.93
C PHE A 489 -6.31 -23.99 -25.00
N SER A 490 -5.89 -24.12 -23.75
CA SER A 490 -5.83 -22.98 -22.83
C SER A 490 -4.74 -21.98 -23.23
N PRO A 491 -4.79 -20.71 -22.76
CA PRO A 491 -3.78 -19.71 -23.09
C PRO A 491 -2.33 -20.15 -22.78
N ILE A 492 -2.11 -20.89 -21.70
CA ILE A 492 -0.78 -21.40 -21.32
C ILE A 492 -0.28 -22.49 -22.28
N GLN A 493 -1.18 -23.31 -22.81
CA GLN A 493 -0.84 -24.32 -23.82
C GLN A 493 -0.50 -23.66 -25.17
N ILE A 494 -1.20 -22.58 -25.53
CA ILE A 494 -0.83 -21.77 -26.70
C ILE A 494 0.58 -21.19 -26.55
N ASN A 495 0.97 -20.71 -25.37
CA ASN A 495 2.33 -20.23 -25.13
C ASN A 495 3.38 -21.33 -25.33
N ARG A 496 3.07 -22.56 -24.88
CA ARG A 496 3.93 -23.71 -25.12
C ARG A 496 4.08 -24.05 -26.60
N LEU A 497 3.00 -24.02 -27.38
CA LEU A 497 3.06 -24.22 -28.83
C LEU A 497 3.96 -23.18 -29.51
N LYS A 498 3.83 -21.91 -29.11
CA LYS A 498 4.70 -20.82 -29.60
C LYS A 498 6.17 -21.07 -29.26
N LYS A 499 6.48 -21.50 -28.02
CA LYS A 499 7.86 -21.87 -27.61
C LYS A 499 8.43 -23.00 -28.47
N LEU A 500 7.59 -23.94 -28.90
CA LEU A 500 7.97 -25.06 -29.75
C LEU A 500 8.01 -24.71 -31.26
N GLY A 501 7.64 -23.50 -31.65
CA GLY A 501 7.54 -23.08 -33.05
C GLY A 501 6.33 -23.64 -33.79
N ILE A 502 5.30 -24.11 -33.08
CA ILE A 502 4.08 -24.68 -33.66
C ILE A 502 3.02 -23.58 -33.78
N GLN A 503 2.59 -23.27 -35.01
CA GLN A 503 1.64 -22.18 -35.30
C GLN A 503 0.17 -22.62 -35.22
N LYS A 504 -0.09 -23.93 -35.24
CA LYS A 504 -1.45 -24.49 -35.22
C LYS A 504 -2.10 -24.26 -33.86
N THR A 505 -3.34 -23.76 -33.87
CA THR A 505 -4.14 -23.49 -32.66
C THR A 505 -5.29 -24.47 -32.46
N GLU A 506 -5.56 -25.33 -33.44
CA GLU A 506 -6.58 -26.37 -33.37
C GLU A 506 -5.98 -27.68 -32.84
N PRO A 507 -6.45 -28.22 -31.69
CA PRO A 507 -5.89 -29.44 -31.12
C PRO A 507 -5.95 -30.67 -32.03
N SER A 508 -6.92 -30.74 -32.94
CA SER A 508 -7.06 -31.82 -33.91
C SER A 508 -6.11 -31.71 -35.11
N ALA A 509 -5.51 -30.54 -35.34
CA ALA A 509 -4.63 -30.28 -36.48
C ALA A 509 -3.15 -30.65 -36.22
N LEU A 510 -2.79 -30.96 -34.97
CA LEU A 510 -1.43 -31.35 -34.62
C LEU A 510 -1.10 -32.74 -35.20
N THR A 511 0.09 -32.87 -35.79
CA THR A 511 0.64 -34.17 -36.20
C THR A 511 1.06 -34.99 -34.98
N GLU A 512 1.31 -36.29 -35.15
CA GLU A 512 1.80 -37.13 -34.05
C GLU A 512 3.13 -36.62 -33.47
N GLU A 513 4.03 -36.10 -34.32
CA GLU A 513 5.29 -35.49 -33.89
C GLU A 513 5.06 -34.21 -33.08
N GLU A 514 4.17 -33.32 -33.55
CA GLU A 514 3.81 -32.11 -32.82
C GLU A 514 3.12 -32.42 -31.49
N ILE A 515 2.25 -33.44 -31.46
CA ILE A 515 1.62 -33.95 -30.24
C ILE A 515 2.69 -34.47 -29.28
N ASN A 516 3.66 -35.26 -29.73
CA ASN A 516 4.74 -35.77 -28.88
C ASN A 516 5.54 -34.59 -28.27
N ARG A 517 6.00 -33.65 -29.09
CA ARG A 517 6.78 -32.48 -28.65
C ARG A 517 6.00 -31.57 -27.69
N PHE A 518 4.69 -31.39 -27.93
CA PHE A 518 3.82 -30.65 -27.04
C PHE A 518 3.57 -31.41 -25.73
N ALA A 519 3.21 -32.68 -25.80
CA ALA A 519 2.78 -33.47 -24.67
C ALA A 519 3.93 -33.95 -23.78
N ARG A 520 5.19 -33.99 -24.26
CA ARG A 520 6.37 -34.41 -23.49
C ARG A 520 7.27 -33.23 -23.14
N LEU A 521 7.54 -33.03 -21.86
CA LEU A 521 8.62 -32.15 -21.39
C LEU A 521 9.95 -32.90 -21.41
N ASP A 522 9.90 -34.23 -21.22
CA ASP A 522 11.08 -35.10 -21.16
C ASP A 522 12.09 -34.64 -20.11
N ILE A 523 11.58 -34.33 -18.91
CA ILE A 523 12.39 -33.90 -17.75
C ILE A 523 13.42 -34.98 -17.44
N ASP A 524 14.68 -34.58 -17.31
CA ASP A 524 15.71 -35.41 -16.68
C ASP A 524 15.55 -35.31 -15.15
N PRO A 525 15.17 -36.39 -14.45
CA PRO A 525 14.95 -36.36 -13.00
C PRO A 525 16.18 -35.95 -12.20
N SER A 526 17.39 -36.19 -12.70
CA SER A 526 18.65 -35.80 -12.03
C SER A 526 18.93 -34.30 -12.10
N SER A 527 18.30 -33.61 -13.06
CA SER A 527 18.47 -32.17 -13.30
C SER A 527 17.46 -31.31 -12.53
N VAL A 528 16.54 -31.90 -11.77
CA VAL A 528 15.51 -31.17 -11.02
C VAL A 528 16.17 -30.31 -9.94
N THR A 529 16.11 -28.99 -10.14
CA THR A 529 16.65 -28.02 -9.19
C THR A 529 15.59 -27.53 -8.21
N TRP A 530 14.30 -27.66 -8.54
CA TRP A 530 13.20 -27.18 -7.72
C TRP A 530 12.95 -28.06 -6.49
N GLN A 531 13.00 -27.45 -5.31
CA GLN A 531 12.85 -28.12 -4.02
C GLN A 531 11.54 -27.70 -3.34
N ARG A 532 11.13 -28.49 -2.34
CA ARG A 532 9.98 -28.12 -1.49
C ARG A 532 10.41 -27.11 -0.44
N VAL A 533 9.45 -26.44 0.20
CA VAL A 533 9.73 -25.51 1.29
C VAL A 533 8.79 -25.66 2.48
N LEU A 534 9.31 -25.27 3.65
CA LEU A 534 8.59 -25.20 4.91
C LEU A 534 9.16 -24.04 5.74
N ASP A 535 8.33 -23.19 6.34
CA ASP A 535 8.84 -22.07 7.17
C ASP A 535 9.10 -22.48 8.63
N THR A 536 9.78 -23.62 8.81
CA THR A 536 10.14 -24.20 10.10
C THR A 536 11.59 -24.67 10.05
N ASN A 537 12.31 -24.52 11.15
CA ASN A 537 13.68 -25.02 11.25
C ASN A 537 13.69 -26.55 11.40
N ASP A 538 13.73 -27.29 10.29
CA ASP A 538 13.76 -28.75 10.31
C ASP A 538 14.97 -29.31 9.53
N ARG A 539 15.97 -29.79 10.27
CA ARG A 539 17.21 -30.33 9.68
C ARG A 539 17.03 -31.70 9.02
N PHE A 540 16.01 -32.48 9.40
CA PHE A 540 15.84 -33.83 8.85
C PHE A 540 15.21 -33.82 7.45
N LEU A 541 14.65 -32.68 7.03
CA LEU A 541 14.14 -32.48 5.68
C LEU A 541 15.20 -31.99 4.67
N ARG A 542 16.46 -31.80 5.10
CA ARG A 542 17.58 -31.40 4.21
C ARG A 542 17.85 -32.37 3.08
N LYS A 543 17.50 -33.64 3.25
CA LYS A 543 17.61 -34.68 2.23
C LYS A 543 16.64 -35.81 2.54
N ILE A 544 15.75 -36.11 1.61
CA ILE A 544 14.69 -37.11 1.72
C ILE A 544 14.53 -37.89 0.42
N THR A 545 13.82 -39.02 0.49
CA THR A 545 13.37 -39.77 -0.68
C THR A 545 11.84 -39.72 -0.76
N ILE A 546 11.29 -39.34 -1.92
CA ILE A 546 9.83 -39.24 -2.14
C ILE A 546 9.32 -40.36 -3.07
N GLY A 547 8.00 -40.55 -3.12
CA GLY A 547 7.36 -41.52 -4.03
C GLY A 547 7.42 -42.97 -3.56
N GLN A 548 7.55 -43.21 -2.25
CA GLN A 548 7.72 -44.56 -1.70
C GLN A 548 6.41 -45.36 -1.55
N SER A 549 5.25 -44.72 -1.76
CA SER A 549 3.95 -45.40 -1.72
C SER A 549 3.87 -46.49 -2.81
N PRO A 550 3.12 -47.59 -2.60
CA PRO A 550 2.92 -48.63 -3.61
C PRO A 550 2.38 -48.13 -4.95
N THR A 551 1.62 -47.03 -4.97
CA THR A 551 1.05 -46.42 -6.18
C THR A 551 2.09 -45.73 -7.06
N GLU A 552 3.17 -45.22 -6.47
CA GLU A 552 4.29 -44.56 -7.16
C GLU A 552 5.54 -45.47 -7.21
N LYS A 553 5.39 -46.75 -6.86
CA LYS A 553 6.50 -47.71 -6.74
C LYS A 553 7.33 -47.77 -8.03
N GLY A 554 8.64 -47.62 -7.86
CA GLY A 554 9.60 -47.58 -8.98
C GLY A 554 9.87 -46.17 -9.53
N TYR A 555 9.13 -45.15 -9.08
CA TYR A 555 9.29 -43.75 -9.48
C TYR A 555 9.69 -42.86 -8.30
N THR A 556 10.71 -43.28 -7.55
CA THR A 556 11.28 -42.52 -6.43
C THR A 556 12.38 -41.59 -6.87
N ARG A 557 12.59 -40.47 -6.16
CA ARG A 557 13.78 -39.62 -6.31
C ARG A 557 14.22 -39.00 -4.99
N GLU A 558 15.48 -38.56 -4.95
CA GLU A 558 15.97 -37.69 -3.89
C GLU A 558 15.36 -36.28 -4.03
N ALA A 559 15.00 -35.68 -2.91
CA ALA A 559 14.50 -34.32 -2.80
C ALA A 559 14.98 -33.68 -1.48
N GLN A 560 14.76 -32.38 -1.33
CA GLN A 560 15.00 -31.67 -0.07
C GLN A 560 13.91 -30.62 0.19
N PHE A 561 13.92 -30.10 1.42
CA PHE A 561 13.22 -28.89 1.80
C PHE A 561 14.20 -27.76 2.10
N ASP A 562 13.85 -26.56 1.66
CA ASP A 562 14.47 -25.31 2.09
C ASP A 562 13.51 -24.54 3.00
N ILE A 563 14.02 -23.57 3.78
CA ILE A 563 13.12 -22.67 4.50
C ILE A 563 12.35 -21.79 3.50
N THR A 564 11.08 -21.46 3.73
CA THR A 564 10.25 -20.76 2.72
C THR A 564 10.88 -19.48 2.18
N VAL A 565 11.52 -18.69 3.03
CA VAL A 565 12.19 -17.44 2.62
C VAL A 565 13.42 -17.65 1.71
N ALA A 566 13.88 -18.90 1.53
CA ALA A 566 14.90 -19.31 0.57
C ALA A 566 14.32 -19.62 -0.84
N SER A 567 12.99 -19.69 -0.98
CA SER A 567 12.33 -19.95 -2.27
C SER A 567 12.65 -18.87 -3.31
N GLU A 568 12.81 -19.28 -4.58
CA GLU A 568 12.89 -18.33 -5.70
C GLU A 568 11.62 -17.46 -5.78
N ILE A 569 10.46 -17.97 -5.40
CA ILE A 569 9.20 -17.20 -5.40
C ILE A 569 9.30 -16.01 -4.43
N MET A 570 9.98 -16.15 -3.30
CA MET A 570 10.25 -15.04 -2.38
C MET A 570 11.12 -13.96 -3.05
N ALA A 571 12.14 -14.37 -3.83
CA ALA A 571 12.96 -13.44 -4.59
C ALA A 571 12.19 -12.78 -5.75
N VAL A 572 11.28 -13.51 -6.41
CA VAL A 572 10.36 -12.96 -7.43
C VAL A 572 9.44 -11.91 -6.81
N LEU A 573 8.83 -12.20 -5.65
CA LEU A 573 8.00 -11.25 -4.94
C LEU A 573 8.77 -9.97 -4.58
N ALA A 574 10.02 -10.11 -4.12
CA ALA A 574 10.84 -8.96 -3.77
C ALA A 574 11.30 -8.13 -4.99
N LEU A 575 11.46 -8.74 -6.17
CA LEU A 575 11.98 -8.07 -7.37
C LEU A 575 10.92 -7.69 -8.42
N THR A 576 9.65 -7.98 -8.17
CA THR A 576 8.60 -7.59 -9.09
C THR A 576 8.22 -6.12 -8.98
N SER A 577 7.74 -5.55 -10.08
CA SER A 577 7.32 -4.16 -10.23
C SER A 577 5.82 -3.99 -10.52
N SER A 578 5.11 -5.08 -10.81
CA SER A 578 3.67 -5.10 -11.07
C SER A 578 3.13 -6.53 -11.05
N LEU A 579 1.81 -6.72 -11.03
CA LEU A 579 1.19 -8.05 -11.14
C LEU A 579 1.57 -8.77 -12.45
N GLU A 580 1.64 -8.02 -13.56
CA GLU A 580 2.03 -8.58 -14.86
C GLU A 580 3.50 -9.02 -14.86
N ASP A 581 4.40 -8.19 -14.31
CA ASP A 581 5.81 -8.56 -14.14
C ASP A 581 5.97 -9.79 -13.23
N MET A 582 5.22 -9.88 -12.13
CA MET A 582 5.25 -11.05 -11.24
C MET A 582 4.83 -12.31 -11.99
N ARG A 583 3.74 -12.26 -12.76
CA ARG A 583 3.27 -13.38 -13.58
C ARG A 583 4.34 -13.83 -14.58
N GLN A 584 4.96 -12.88 -15.28
CA GLN A 584 6.03 -13.18 -16.25
C GLN A 584 7.27 -13.80 -15.59
N ARG A 585 7.65 -13.32 -14.40
CA ARG A 585 8.76 -13.87 -13.63
C ARG A 585 8.45 -15.27 -13.13
N LEU A 586 7.26 -15.48 -12.57
CA LEU A 586 6.79 -16.79 -12.15
C LEU A 586 6.82 -17.78 -13.31
N ALA A 587 6.37 -17.39 -14.51
CA ALA A 587 6.38 -18.20 -15.73
C ALA A 587 7.78 -18.59 -16.25
N LYS A 588 8.79 -17.76 -15.97
CA LYS A 588 10.19 -17.95 -16.41
C LYS A 588 11.02 -18.81 -15.46
N MET A 589 10.54 -19.12 -14.26
CA MET A 589 11.27 -19.94 -13.30
C MET A 589 11.59 -21.31 -13.91
N VAL A 590 12.87 -21.68 -13.89
CA VAL A 590 13.37 -22.95 -14.44
C VAL A 590 13.42 -23.98 -13.33
N VAL A 591 12.72 -25.10 -13.52
CA VAL A 591 12.54 -26.14 -12.49
C VAL A 591 13.42 -27.37 -12.71
N ALA A 592 13.81 -27.61 -13.96
CA ALA A 592 14.59 -28.75 -14.40
C ALA A 592 15.11 -28.51 -15.83
N THR A 593 15.91 -29.45 -16.32
CA THR A 593 16.34 -29.52 -17.72
C THR A 593 15.72 -30.76 -18.37
N SER A 594 15.40 -30.68 -19.65
CA SER A 594 15.03 -31.88 -20.42
C SER A 594 16.26 -32.75 -20.67
N ARG A 595 16.06 -34.01 -21.08
CA ARG A 595 17.18 -34.89 -21.49
C ARG A 595 17.98 -34.35 -22.68
N ARG A 596 17.45 -33.38 -23.42
CA ARG A 596 18.13 -32.68 -24.53
C ARG A 596 18.94 -31.46 -24.10
N GLY A 597 18.87 -31.06 -22.83
CA GLY A 597 19.57 -29.88 -22.31
C GLY A 597 18.73 -28.58 -22.32
N ASP A 598 17.49 -28.64 -22.79
CA ASP A 598 16.59 -27.48 -22.84
C ASP A 598 16.01 -27.15 -21.46
N PRO A 599 15.92 -25.88 -21.06
CA PRO A 599 15.32 -25.48 -19.78
C PRO A 599 13.81 -25.68 -19.78
N ILE A 600 13.30 -26.34 -18.72
CA ILE A 600 11.88 -26.54 -18.46
C ILE A 600 11.41 -25.52 -17.43
N THR A 601 10.38 -24.74 -17.78
CA THR A 601 9.85 -23.68 -16.91
C THR A 601 8.52 -24.05 -16.25
N THR A 602 8.08 -23.25 -15.29
CA THR A 602 6.72 -23.34 -14.72
C THR A 602 5.61 -23.06 -15.73
N GLU A 603 5.88 -22.27 -16.78
CA GLU A 603 4.96 -22.09 -17.91
C GLU A 603 4.83 -23.41 -18.70
N ASP A 604 5.93 -24.13 -18.92
CA ASP A 604 5.89 -25.45 -19.58
C ASP A 604 5.09 -26.48 -18.78
N LEU A 605 5.17 -26.41 -17.44
CA LEU A 605 4.38 -27.25 -16.53
C LEU A 605 2.89 -26.89 -16.50
N GLY A 606 2.49 -25.73 -17.03
CA GLY A 606 1.10 -25.28 -17.00
C GLY A 606 0.65 -24.66 -15.68
N VAL A 607 1.57 -24.23 -14.80
CA VAL A 607 1.22 -23.81 -13.43
C VAL A 607 1.33 -22.31 -13.14
N SER A 608 1.95 -21.51 -14.01
CA SER A 608 2.22 -20.08 -13.76
C SER A 608 0.98 -19.25 -13.41
N GLY A 609 -0.16 -19.53 -14.04
CA GLY A 609 -1.44 -18.89 -13.74
C GLY A 609 -1.92 -19.20 -12.32
N ALA A 610 -1.83 -20.45 -11.89
CA ALA A 610 -2.18 -20.87 -10.53
C ALA A 610 -1.26 -20.23 -9.49
N LEU A 611 0.04 -20.13 -9.77
CA LEU A 611 0.98 -19.41 -8.90
C LEU A 611 0.59 -17.93 -8.75
N THR A 612 0.20 -17.29 -9.85
CA THR A 612 -0.24 -15.88 -9.82
C THR A 612 -1.49 -15.70 -8.95
N VAL A 613 -2.43 -16.65 -8.99
CA VAL A 613 -3.64 -16.63 -8.14
C VAL A 613 -3.28 -16.79 -6.67
N LEU A 614 -2.39 -17.74 -6.32
CA LEU A 614 -1.94 -17.94 -4.93
C LEU A 614 -1.21 -16.69 -4.38
N MET A 615 -0.49 -15.97 -5.25
CA MET A 615 0.29 -14.79 -4.88
C MET A 615 -0.49 -13.46 -4.98
N LYS A 616 -1.79 -13.49 -5.33
CA LYS A 616 -2.58 -12.28 -5.68
C LYS A 616 -2.64 -11.22 -4.57
N ASP A 617 -2.64 -11.66 -3.32
CA ASP A 617 -2.69 -10.79 -2.13
C ASP A 617 -1.30 -10.58 -1.53
N ALA A 618 -0.43 -11.59 -1.65
CA ALA A 618 0.95 -11.56 -1.17
C ALA A 618 1.83 -10.56 -1.95
N ILE A 619 1.41 -10.10 -3.13
CA ILE A 619 2.10 -9.03 -3.89
C ILE A 619 1.92 -7.63 -3.28
N LYS A 620 0.90 -7.44 -2.42
CA LYS A 620 0.53 -6.14 -1.85
C LYS A 620 1.35 -5.86 -0.58
N PRO A 621 2.11 -4.75 -0.50
CA PRO A 621 2.88 -4.39 0.70
C PRO A 621 2.04 -4.23 1.95
N ASN A 622 2.57 -4.62 3.12
CA ASN A 622 1.89 -4.50 4.39
C ASN A 622 2.29 -3.20 5.09
N LEU A 623 1.33 -2.29 5.31
CA LEU A 623 1.47 -1.08 6.12
C LEU A 623 1.40 -1.43 7.60
N MET A 624 2.41 -0.99 8.35
CA MET A 624 2.52 -1.01 9.81
C MET A 624 3.09 0.34 10.28
N GLN A 625 3.49 0.44 11.55
CA GLN A 625 4.04 1.67 12.11
C GLN A 625 5.16 1.42 13.12
N THR A 626 5.95 2.46 13.39
CA THR A 626 6.94 2.46 14.48
C THR A 626 6.29 2.82 15.82
N LEU A 627 7.05 2.71 16.92
CA LEU A 627 6.62 3.16 18.25
C LEU A 627 6.17 4.63 18.31
N GLU A 628 6.71 5.50 17.45
CA GLU A 628 6.32 6.92 17.36
C GLU A 628 5.27 7.20 16.27
N GLY A 629 4.72 6.16 15.63
CA GLY A 629 3.68 6.30 14.60
C GLY A 629 4.19 6.71 13.22
N THR A 630 5.49 6.53 12.94
CA THR A 630 6.05 6.66 11.58
C THR A 630 5.60 5.46 10.72
N PRO A 631 5.19 5.65 9.46
CA PRO A 631 4.72 4.53 8.63
C PRO A 631 5.85 3.62 8.17
N VAL A 632 5.54 2.31 8.12
CA VAL A 632 6.48 1.26 7.74
C VAL A 632 5.82 0.32 6.75
N PHE A 633 6.48 0.03 5.63
CA PHE A 633 6.16 -1.14 4.82
C PHE A 633 6.99 -2.35 5.23
N VAL A 634 6.31 -3.45 5.50
CA VAL A 634 6.91 -4.77 5.76
C VAL A 634 6.51 -5.68 4.60
N HIS A 635 7.45 -6.00 3.71
CA HIS A 635 7.10 -6.77 2.53
C HIS A 635 8.28 -7.50 1.90
N ALA A 636 8.05 -8.79 1.64
CA ALA A 636 9.05 -9.78 1.24
C ALA A 636 10.22 -9.91 2.23
N GLY A 637 10.96 -11.01 2.16
CA GLY A 637 12.08 -11.28 3.06
C GLY A 637 13.03 -12.34 2.52
N PRO A 638 13.57 -12.20 1.30
CA PRO A 638 14.49 -13.19 0.75
C PRO A 638 15.77 -13.28 1.59
N PHE A 639 16.39 -14.46 1.59
CA PHE A 639 17.74 -14.65 2.12
C PHE A 639 18.74 -13.70 1.49
N ALA A 640 19.70 -13.22 2.29
CA ALA A 640 20.75 -12.32 1.81
C ALA A 640 21.98 -13.07 1.26
N ASN A 641 22.07 -14.39 1.44
CA ASN A 641 23.17 -15.21 0.91
C ASN A 641 22.83 -15.69 -0.50
N ILE A 642 21.80 -16.53 -0.63
CA ILE A 642 21.40 -17.17 -1.90
C ILE A 642 20.46 -16.30 -2.74
N ALA A 643 19.98 -15.19 -2.17
CA ALA A 643 19.23 -14.16 -2.86
C ALA A 643 19.75 -12.77 -2.41
N HIS A 644 19.04 -11.72 -2.81
CA HIS A 644 19.52 -10.34 -2.69
C HIS A 644 19.30 -9.72 -1.31
N GLY A 645 18.47 -10.29 -0.43
CA GLY A 645 18.38 -9.85 0.96
C GLY A 645 17.73 -8.49 1.21
N ASN A 646 16.78 -8.06 0.37
CA ASN A 646 16.12 -6.76 0.49
C ASN A 646 14.58 -6.91 0.52
N SER A 647 13.88 -5.92 1.05
CA SER A 647 12.42 -5.77 0.94
C SER A 647 11.99 -5.56 -0.52
N SER A 648 10.69 -5.62 -0.80
CA SER A 648 10.19 -5.57 -2.18
C SER A 648 10.38 -4.23 -2.89
N ILE A 649 10.60 -4.27 -4.21
CA ILE A 649 10.60 -3.09 -5.10
C ILE A 649 9.27 -2.35 -5.08
N LEU A 650 8.14 -3.06 -5.02
CA LEU A 650 6.81 -2.46 -4.97
C LEU A 650 6.63 -1.55 -3.76
N ALA A 651 7.02 -2.00 -2.56
CA ALA A 651 6.98 -1.21 -1.35
C ALA A 651 7.78 0.10 -1.49
N ASP A 652 9.02 0.03 -2.00
CA ASP A 652 9.85 1.22 -2.16
C ASP A 652 9.28 2.19 -3.19
N LYS A 653 8.79 1.69 -4.35
CA LYS A 653 8.21 2.54 -5.39
C LYS A 653 6.96 3.27 -4.88
N ILE A 654 6.09 2.59 -4.15
CA ILE A 654 4.89 3.19 -3.57
C ILE A 654 5.30 4.23 -2.51
N ALA A 655 6.20 3.86 -1.60
CA ALA A 655 6.68 4.76 -0.55
C ALA A 655 7.35 6.01 -1.12
N LEU A 656 8.21 5.88 -2.15
CA LEU A 656 8.93 6.99 -2.78
C LEU A 656 7.97 8.01 -3.41
N LYS A 657 6.89 7.51 -4.03
CA LYS A 657 5.85 8.39 -4.59
C LYS A 657 5.03 9.06 -3.49
N LEU A 658 4.68 8.33 -2.44
CA LEU A 658 3.87 8.83 -1.33
C LEU A 658 4.59 9.96 -0.59
N VAL A 659 5.87 9.77 -0.23
CA VAL A 659 6.63 10.77 0.53
C VAL A 659 6.88 12.05 -0.26
N GLY A 660 6.90 11.97 -1.59
CA GLY A 660 7.14 13.09 -2.50
C GLY A 660 8.62 13.53 -2.54
N PRO A 661 8.96 14.54 -3.36
CA PRO A 661 10.34 14.88 -3.73
C PRO A 661 11.20 15.38 -2.56
N GLU A 662 10.56 15.99 -1.56
CA GLU A 662 11.19 16.48 -0.32
C GLU A 662 11.18 15.44 0.81
N GLY A 663 10.54 14.28 0.58
CA GLY A 663 10.43 13.19 1.54
C GLY A 663 11.50 12.12 1.36
N PHE A 664 11.52 11.17 2.29
CA PHE A 664 12.56 10.13 2.38
C PHE A 664 11.96 8.73 2.46
N VAL A 665 12.59 7.76 1.80
CA VAL A 665 12.36 6.33 2.05
C VAL A 665 13.63 5.73 2.60
N VAL A 666 13.55 5.19 3.80
CA VAL A 666 14.64 4.51 4.49
C VAL A 666 14.42 3.00 4.36
N THR A 667 15.22 2.34 3.52
CA THR A 667 15.23 0.88 3.39
C THR A 667 16.51 0.31 3.98
N GLU A 668 16.56 -1.01 4.16
CA GLU A 668 17.78 -1.70 4.56
C GLU A 668 18.19 -2.81 3.58
N ALA A 669 19.46 -3.21 3.67
CA ALA A 669 20.01 -4.38 2.99
C ALA A 669 20.56 -5.42 3.98
N GLY A 670 20.27 -6.71 3.75
CA GLY A 670 20.66 -7.81 4.63
C GLY A 670 22.19 -7.99 4.75
N PHE A 671 22.68 -8.42 5.92
CA PHE A 671 24.12 -8.48 6.26
C PHE A 671 24.87 -7.14 6.13
N GLY A 672 26.17 -7.18 5.83
CA GLY A 672 27.03 -6.01 5.64
C GLY A 672 27.01 -5.48 4.21
N ALA A 673 27.73 -4.38 4.00
CA ALA A 673 27.81 -3.69 2.71
C ALA A 673 28.41 -4.55 1.57
N ASP A 674 29.26 -5.52 1.90
CA ASP A 674 29.87 -6.44 0.95
C ASP A 674 28.87 -7.45 0.35
N ILE A 675 27.75 -7.71 1.03
CA ILE A 675 26.73 -8.64 0.54
C ILE A 675 25.42 -7.91 0.25
N GLY A 676 24.80 -7.31 1.25
CA GLY A 676 23.48 -6.72 1.11
C GLY A 676 23.48 -5.53 0.17
N MET A 677 24.34 -4.55 0.43
CA MET A 677 24.40 -3.32 -0.35
C MET A 677 24.87 -3.58 -1.78
N GLU A 678 25.88 -4.46 -1.98
CA GLU A 678 26.32 -4.90 -3.31
C GLU A 678 25.14 -5.43 -4.14
N LYS A 679 24.35 -6.34 -3.57
CA LYS A 679 23.17 -6.93 -4.23
C LYS A 679 22.02 -5.94 -4.37
N PHE A 680 21.83 -5.07 -3.38
CA PHE A 680 20.86 -3.99 -3.46
C PHE A 680 21.14 -3.10 -4.69
N PHE A 681 22.40 -2.75 -4.95
CA PHE A 681 22.77 -1.95 -6.12
C PHE A 681 22.77 -2.75 -7.43
N ASN A 682 23.47 -3.89 -7.50
CA ASN A 682 23.64 -4.60 -8.76
C ASN A 682 22.41 -5.41 -9.21
N ILE A 683 21.47 -5.70 -8.30
CA ILE A 683 20.24 -6.47 -8.56
C ILE A 683 18.99 -5.60 -8.36
N LYS A 684 18.72 -5.14 -7.13
CA LYS A 684 17.45 -4.46 -6.81
C LYS A 684 17.31 -3.09 -7.50
N CYS A 685 18.33 -2.23 -7.42
CA CYS A 685 18.34 -0.94 -8.13
C CYS A 685 18.33 -1.14 -9.65
N ARG A 686 19.03 -2.16 -10.15
CA ARG A 686 19.03 -2.51 -11.57
C ARG A 686 17.63 -2.88 -12.08
N TYR A 687 16.91 -3.74 -11.37
CA TYR A 687 15.56 -4.15 -11.78
C TYR A 687 14.48 -3.09 -11.51
N SER A 688 14.61 -2.33 -10.43
CA SER A 688 13.63 -1.30 -10.08
C SER A 688 13.77 -0.04 -10.92
N GLY A 689 14.99 0.26 -11.40
CA GLY A 689 15.37 1.54 -11.96
C GLY A 689 15.65 2.62 -10.90
N LEU A 690 15.47 2.30 -9.62
CA LEU A 690 15.65 3.24 -8.52
C LEU A 690 17.13 3.53 -8.26
N ARG A 691 17.42 4.76 -7.84
CA ARG A 691 18.77 5.21 -7.52
C ARG A 691 18.85 5.67 -6.07
N PRO A 692 19.73 5.08 -5.26
CA PRO A 692 19.96 5.52 -3.89
C PRO A 692 20.63 6.90 -3.89
N HIS A 693 20.25 7.71 -2.91
CA HIS A 693 20.81 9.04 -2.67
C HIS A 693 21.87 9.00 -1.56
N VAL A 694 21.67 8.15 -0.55
CA VAL A 694 22.55 8.05 0.61
C VAL A 694 22.68 6.59 1.05
N VAL A 695 23.89 6.19 1.43
CA VAL A 695 24.18 4.98 2.19
C VAL A 695 24.36 5.36 3.65
N VAL A 696 23.62 4.72 4.55
CA VAL A 696 23.89 4.77 5.99
C VAL A 696 24.65 3.49 6.36
N LEU A 697 25.90 3.62 6.80
CA LEU A 697 26.75 2.49 7.19
C LEU A 697 26.80 2.39 8.72
N VAL A 698 26.20 1.34 9.27
CA VAL A 698 26.09 1.11 10.72
C VAL A 698 27.33 0.37 11.25
N ALA A 699 27.87 0.85 12.37
CA ALA A 699 28.97 0.25 13.10
C ALA A 699 28.77 0.37 14.62
N THR A 700 29.42 -0.51 15.38
CA THR A 700 29.49 -0.46 16.86
C THR A 700 30.92 -0.61 17.32
N ILE A 701 31.27 -0.03 18.46
CA ILE A 701 32.62 -0.12 19.03
C ILE A 701 33.03 -1.59 19.22
N ARG A 702 32.15 -2.39 19.83
CA ARG A 702 32.40 -3.80 20.11
C ARG A 702 32.66 -4.63 18.85
N ALA A 703 31.84 -4.46 17.81
CA ALA A 703 32.04 -5.17 16.55
C ALA A 703 33.35 -4.76 15.87
N LEU A 704 33.70 -3.47 15.90
CA LEU A 704 34.99 -3.00 15.38
C LEU A 704 36.16 -3.59 16.17
N LYS A 705 36.13 -3.61 17.50
CA LYS A 705 37.18 -4.27 18.32
C LYS A 705 37.35 -5.75 17.95
N MET A 706 36.26 -6.46 17.65
CA MET A 706 36.33 -7.85 17.18
C MET A 706 37.03 -7.93 15.82
N HIS A 707 36.72 -7.02 14.90
CA HIS A 707 37.45 -6.90 13.63
C HIS A 707 38.93 -6.53 13.79
N GLY A 708 39.30 -5.91 14.91
CA GLY A 708 40.67 -5.60 15.28
C GLY A 708 41.49 -6.76 15.84
N GLY A 709 40.90 -7.95 15.99
CA GLY A 709 41.52 -9.12 16.59
C GLY A 709 41.13 -9.39 18.04
N GLY A 710 39.98 -8.86 18.48
CA GLY A 710 39.42 -9.17 19.80
C GLY A 710 39.08 -10.67 19.96
N PRO A 711 38.98 -11.16 21.21
CA PRO A 711 38.75 -12.57 21.50
C PRO A 711 37.39 -13.07 21.02
N THR A 712 37.29 -14.37 20.69
CA THR A 712 36.03 -14.98 20.23
C THR A 712 34.93 -14.90 21.28
N VAL A 713 33.71 -14.56 20.84
CA VAL A 713 32.53 -14.46 21.70
C VAL A 713 31.69 -15.73 21.57
N THR A 714 31.37 -16.36 22.70
CA THR A 714 30.51 -17.55 22.78
C THR A 714 29.19 -17.16 23.45
N ALA A 715 28.06 -17.52 22.82
CA ALA A 715 26.74 -17.24 23.37
C ALA A 715 26.56 -17.88 24.76
N GLY A 716 26.03 -17.11 25.71
CA GLY A 716 25.83 -17.55 27.10
C GLY A 716 27.02 -17.33 28.03
N MET A 717 28.20 -16.96 27.50
CA MET A 717 29.37 -16.61 28.32
C MET A 717 29.47 -15.09 28.53
N PRO A 718 30.04 -14.62 29.66
CA PRO A 718 30.34 -13.21 29.86
C PRO A 718 31.22 -12.65 28.74
N LEU A 719 30.97 -11.39 28.37
CA LEU A 719 31.80 -10.72 27.37
C LEU A 719 33.23 -10.50 27.90
N PRO A 720 34.26 -10.80 27.11
CA PRO A 720 35.65 -10.46 27.43
C PRO A 720 35.84 -8.96 27.72
N LYS A 721 36.81 -8.64 28.59
CA LYS A 721 37.08 -7.27 29.06
C LYS A 721 37.36 -6.31 27.92
N GLU A 722 38.01 -6.79 26.86
CA GLU A 722 38.34 -6.05 25.65
C GLU A 722 37.11 -5.43 24.97
N TYR A 723 35.91 -5.97 25.19
CA TYR A 723 34.66 -5.45 24.63
C TYR A 723 33.88 -4.54 25.57
N VAL A 724 34.23 -4.48 26.84
CA VAL A 724 33.53 -3.69 27.87
C VAL A 724 34.40 -2.61 28.49
N GLU A 725 35.70 -2.65 28.26
CA GLU A 725 36.70 -1.64 28.62
C GLU A 725 37.25 -0.97 27.36
N GLU A 726 37.83 0.21 27.53
CA GLU A 726 38.41 0.99 26.43
C GLU A 726 39.63 0.29 25.82
N ASN A 727 39.69 0.21 24.49
CA ASN A 727 40.81 -0.38 23.76
C ASN A 727 40.99 0.22 22.37
N PHE A 728 41.74 1.32 22.29
CA PHE A 728 42.02 2.02 21.04
C PHE A 728 42.76 1.17 19.99
N ASN A 729 43.70 0.32 20.40
CA ASN A 729 44.49 -0.48 19.45
C ASN A 729 43.61 -1.47 18.66
N LEU A 730 42.73 -2.20 19.36
CA LEU A 730 41.76 -3.08 18.68
C LEU A 730 40.78 -2.26 17.83
N LEU A 731 40.30 -1.12 18.36
CA LEU A 731 39.34 -0.29 17.65
C LEU A 731 39.90 0.29 16.35
N GLU A 732 41.12 0.84 16.37
CA GLU A 732 41.80 1.38 15.19
C GLU A 732 42.03 0.32 14.12
N LYS A 733 42.51 -0.87 14.52
CA LYS A 733 42.67 -2.02 13.60
C LYS A 733 41.33 -2.47 13.03
N GLY A 734 40.29 -2.48 13.85
CA GLY A 734 38.92 -2.81 13.50
C GLY A 734 38.31 -1.87 12.47
N CYS A 735 38.59 -0.57 12.60
CA CYS A 735 38.14 0.46 11.67
C CYS A 735 38.63 0.24 10.23
N ASN A 736 39.62 -0.62 9.99
CA ASN A 736 39.98 -1.05 8.64
C ASN A 736 38.83 -1.77 7.92
N ASN A 737 38.01 -2.56 8.64
CA ASN A 737 36.83 -3.19 8.05
C ASN A 737 35.80 -2.13 7.64
N MET A 738 35.50 -1.18 8.52
CA MET A 738 34.62 -0.04 8.22
C MET A 738 35.12 0.76 7.02
N ARG A 739 36.44 1.06 6.95
CA ARG A 739 37.06 1.76 5.82
C ARG A 739 36.82 1.02 4.50
N LYS A 740 37.00 -0.30 4.49
CA LYS A 740 36.73 -1.11 3.29
C LYS A 740 35.24 -1.07 2.89
N GLN A 741 34.33 -1.03 3.84
CA GLN A 741 32.89 -0.93 3.53
C GLN A 741 32.49 0.46 3.00
N ILE A 742 33.12 1.53 3.50
CA ILE A 742 33.00 2.89 2.91
C ILE A 742 33.53 2.90 1.48
N GLU A 743 34.69 2.30 1.22
CA GLU A 743 35.27 2.14 -0.12
C GLU A 743 34.33 1.37 -1.05
N ASN A 744 33.74 0.27 -0.57
CA ASN A 744 32.78 -0.53 -1.33
C ASN A 744 31.58 0.31 -1.78
N ALA A 745 31.02 1.16 -0.91
CA ALA A 745 29.93 2.07 -1.27
C ALA A 745 30.39 3.13 -2.31
N LYS A 746 31.61 3.64 -2.19
CA LYS A 746 32.19 4.60 -3.13
C LYS A 746 32.37 4.04 -4.54
N HIS A 747 32.61 2.74 -4.71
CA HIS A 747 32.64 2.13 -6.04
C HIS A 747 31.35 2.37 -6.85
N PHE A 748 30.23 2.56 -6.15
CA PHE A 748 28.92 2.87 -6.74
C PHE A 748 28.63 4.36 -6.84
N GLY A 749 29.46 5.25 -6.29
CA GLY A 749 29.29 6.71 -6.41
C GLY A 749 28.18 7.32 -5.55
N VAL A 750 27.85 6.69 -4.41
CA VAL A 750 26.82 7.15 -3.48
C VAL A 750 27.47 7.72 -2.20
N PRO A 751 27.06 8.91 -1.70
CA PRO A 751 27.50 9.44 -0.42
C PRO A 751 27.23 8.49 0.75
N VAL A 752 28.17 8.40 1.69
CA VAL A 752 28.10 7.51 2.86
C VAL A 752 28.04 8.33 4.15
N VAL A 753 27.03 8.08 4.98
CA VAL A 753 26.97 8.60 6.36
C VAL A 753 27.16 7.41 7.31
N VAL A 754 28.14 7.47 8.20
CA VAL A 754 28.38 6.40 9.18
C VAL A 754 27.55 6.64 10.44
N ALA A 755 26.76 5.64 10.85
CA ALA A 755 26.02 5.65 12.10
C ALA A 755 26.74 4.77 13.13
N VAL A 756 27.24 5.38 14.20
CA VAL A 756 27.94 4.68 15.28
C VAL A 756 26.95 4.45 16.42
N ASN A 757 26.41 3.24 16.51
CA ASN A 757 25.44 2.87 17.54
C ASN A 757 26.14 2.70 18.89
N ALA A 758 25.75 3.53 19.86
CA ALA A 758 26.37 3.54 21.18
C ALA A 758 25.81 2.44 22.08
N PHE A 759 26.71 1.74 22.79
CA PHE A 759 26.39 0.82 23.87
C PHE A 759 26.77 1.42 25.23
N LYS A 760 26.16 0.90 26.30
CA LYS A 760 26.38 1.36 27.69
C LYS A 760 27.86 1.38 28.12
N THR A 761 28.70 0.51 27.54
CA THR A 761 30.12 0.38 27.91
C THR A 761 31.06 1.20 27.02
N ASP A 762 30.54 1.82 25.96
CA ASP A 762 31.37 2.55 25.02
C ASP A 762 31.76 3.89 25.64
N THR A 763 33.03 4.28 25.53
CA THR A 763 33.48 5.59 26.00
C THR A 763 33.24 6.66 24.92
N GLU A 764 33.08 7.91 25.34
CA GLU A 764 32.94 9.02 24.38
C GLU A 764 34.18 9.14 23.47
N ALA A 765 35.37 8.86 24.00
CA ALA A 765 36.62 8.88 23.25
C ALA A 765 36.66 7.80 22.15
N GLU A 766 36.16 6.60 22.41
CA GLU A 766 36.05 5.54 21.40
C GLU A 766 35.06 5.91 20.28
N LEU A 767 33.91 6.49 20.66
CA LEU A 767 32.90 6.97 19.73
C LEU A 767 33.44 8.10 18.84
N ASP A 768 34.15 9.06 19.42
CA ASP A 768 34.83 10.16 18.72
C ASP A 768 35.88 9.65 17.71
N LEU A 769 36.69 8.67 18.14
CA LEU A 769 37.72 8.09 17.29
C LEU A 769 37.11 7.43 16.05
N VAL A 770 36.05 6.62 16.21
CA VAL A 770 35.38 5.98 15.06
C VAL A 770 34.80 7.02 14.11
N CYS A 771 34.15 8.06 14.61
CA CYS A 771 33.62 9.13 13.77
C CYS A 771 34.73 9.84 12.99
N THR A 772 35.86 10.12 13.63
CA THR A 772 37.03 10.73 12.99
C THR A 772 37.61 9.83 11.91
N LEU A 773 37.83 8.55 12.21
CA LEU A 773 38.37 7.58 11.25
C LEU A 773 37.43 7.32 10.06
N ALA A 774 36.12 7.36 10.27
CA ALA A 774 35.12 7.27 9.22
C ALA A 774 35.19 8.45 8.24
N LYS A 775 35.28 9.68 8.75
CA LYS A 775 35.43 10.89 7.91
C LYS A 775 36.76 10.90 7.17
N SER A 776 37.85 10.46 7.81
CA SER A 776 39.17 10.31 7.18
C SER A 776 39.21 9.20 6.11
N ALA A 777 38.38 8.16 6.24
CA ALA A 777 38.12 7.17 5.18
C ALA A 777 37.26 7.74 4.02
N GLY A 778 36.79 8.98 4.17
CA GLY A 778 36.00 9.77 3.24
C GLY A 778 34.52 9.39 3.22
N ALA A 779 33.96 8.98 4.36
CA ALA A 779 32.53 9.14 4.58
C ALA A 779 32.16 10.64 4.48
N PHE A 780 30.96 10.93 3.99
CA PHE A 780 30.41 12.29 3.93
C PHE A 780 30.25 12.86 5.34
N ASP A 781 29.73 12.04 6.26
CA ASP A 781 29.65 12.37 7.68
C ASP A 781 29.67 11.10 8.54
N ALA A 782 29.82 11.26 9.86
CA ALA A 782 29.77 10.18 10.83
C ALA A 782 29.16 10.69 12.15
N VAL A 783 28.17 9.96 12.67
CA VAL A 783 27.30 10.43 13.75
C VAL A 783 27.11 9.35 14.81
N ARG A 784 27.24 9.73 16.08
CA ARG A 784 26.87 8.92 17.24
C ARG A 784 25.36 8.72 17.32
N CYS A 785 24.92 7.55 17.72
CA CYS A 785 23.50 7.18 17.72
C CYS A 785 23.09 6.53 19.04
N SER A 786 22.04 7.06 19.67
CA SER A 786 21.45 6.58 20.94
C SER A 786 19.99 6.12 20.80
N HIS A 787 19.48 6.00 19.58
CA HIS A 787 18.07 5.72 19.27
C HIS A 787 17.53 4.38 19.81
N TRP A 788 18.40 3.42 20.13
CA TRP A 788 17.98 2.22 20.88
C TRP A 788 17.43 2.60 22.27
N ALA A 789 18.05 3.54 22.98
CA ALA A 789 17.62 3.99 24.31
C ALA A 789 16.66 5.19 24.27
N GLU A 790 16.69 5.98 23.20
CA GLU A 790 16.04 7.30 23.15
C GLU A 790 15.00 7.45 22.01
N GLY A 791 14.77 6.39 21.22
CA GLY A 791 13.87 6.44 20.06
C GLY A 791 14.36 7.40 18.98
N GLY A 792 13.45 8.04 18.24
CA GLY A 792 13.82 8.95 17.15
C GLY A 792 14.69 10.14 17.60
N ALA A 793 14.55 10.59 18.85
CA ALA A 793 15.36 11.69 19.40
C ALA A 793 16.86 11.38 19.35
N GLY A 794 17.24 10.11 19.60
CA GLY A 794 18.62 9.64 19.58
C GLY A 794 19.22 9.43 18.18
N ALA A 795 18.49 9.77 17.11
CA ALA A 795 18.94 9.70 15.71
C ALA A 795 18.70 11.00 14.93
N VAL A 796 18.32 12.11 15.57
CA VAL A 796 18.09 13.40 14.88
C VAL A 796 19.33 13.87 14.13
N ALA A 797 20.50 13.84 14.78
CA ALA A 797 21.76 14.23 14.13
C ALA A 797 22.09 13.34 12.90
N LEU A 798 21.72 12.05 12.94
CA LEU A 798 21.86 11.16 11.80
C LEU A 798 20.88 11.57 10.68
N GLY A 799 19.64 11.91 11.02
CA GLY A 799 18.64 12.43 10.09
C GLY A 799 19.10 13.70 9.38
N GLU A 800 19.68 14.65 10.11
CA GLU A 800 20.26 15.87 9.54
C GLU A 800 21.45 15.58 8.61
N ALA A 801 22.35 14.68 9.00
CA ALA A 801 23.48 14.27 8.17
C ALA A 801 23.02 13.60 6.87
N VAL A 802 22.00 12.73 6.95
CA VAL A 802 21.38 12.08 5.78
C VAL A 802 20.70 13.10 4.87
N GLN A 803 19.96 14.06 5.43
CA GLN A 803 19.33 15.12 4.65
C GLN A 803 20.37 15.94 3.88
N LYS A 804 21.46 16.35 4.55
CA LYS A 804 22.59 17.06 3.92
C LYS A 804 23.24 16.21 2.82
N ALA A 805 23.55 14.94 3.11
CA ALA A 805 24.16 14.03 2.16
C ALA A 805 23.27 13.77 0.93
N SER A 806 21.95 13.74 1.10
CA SER A 806 20.99 13.51 0.00
C SER A 806 20.93 14.64 -1.03
N SER A 807 21.44 15.82 -0.68
CA SER A 807 21.57 16.97 -1.57
C SER A 807 22.94 17.03 -2.27
N ALA A 808 23.89 16.17 -1.87
CA ALA A 808 25.19 16.09 -2.52
C ALA A 808 25.08 15.44 -3.91
N PRO A 809 25.93 15.81 -4.88
CA PRO A 809 25.99 15.14 -6.16
C PRO A 809 26.29 13.65 -5.99
N SER A 810 25.48 12.78 -6.57
CA SER A 810 25.75 11.34 -6.66
C SER A 810 25.96 10.95 -8.13
N ASN A 811 26.97 10.10 -8.37
CA ASN A 811 27.23 9.52 -9.68
C ASN A 811 27.00 8.00 -9.62
N PHE A 812 25.75 7.62 -9.33
CA PHE A 812 25.38 6.21 -9.17
C PHE A 812 25.72 5.40 -10.42
N LYS A 813 26.52 4.34 -10.24
CA LYS A 813 26.89 3.40 -11.30
C LYS A 813 26.89 1.97 -10.78
N PHE A 814 26.59 1.01 -11.66
CA PHE A 814 26.73 -0.41 -11.35
C PHE A 814 28.20 -0.83 -11.36
N LEU A 815 28.51 -1.92 -10.65
CA LEU A 815 29.89 -2.39 -10.49
C LEU A 815 30.45 -3.03 -11.77
N TYR A 816 29.56 -3.62 -12.59
CA TYR A 816 29.86 -4.35 -13.82
C TYR A 816 28.71 -4.23 -14.84
N ASP A 817 29.05 -4.46 -16.11
CA ASP A 817 28.09 -4.61 -17.21
C ASP A 817 27.53 -6.04 -17.24
N LEU A 818 26.28 -6.18 -17.70
CA LEU A 818 25.63 -7.49 -17.81
C LEU A 818 26.19 -8.35 -18.94
N ASP A 819 26.70 -7.73 -19.99
CA ASP A 819 27.21 -8.40 -21.20
C ASP A 819 28.58 -9.06 -20.97
N LEU A 820 29.21 -8.79 -19.83
CA LEU A 820 30.43 -9.48 -19.42
C LEU A 820 30.18 -10.98 -19.18
N PRO A 821 31.15 -11.85 -19.48
CA PRO A 821 31.11 -13.26 -19.12
C PRO A 821 30.79 -13.47 -17.64
N ILE A 822 30.09 -14.56 -17.32
CA ILE A 822 29.69 -14.89 -15.95
C ILE A 822 30.89 -14.87 -14.99
N ALA A 823 32.01 -15.49 -15.39
CA ALA A 823 33.23 -15.54 -14.60
C ALA A 823 33.80 -14.14 -14.29
N ASP A 824 33.74 -13.22 -15.27
CA ASP A 824 34.29 -11.87 -15.12
C ASP A 824 33.45 -11.03 -14.16
N LYS A 825 32.13 -11.18 -14.19
CA LYS A 825 31.25 -10.53 -13.20
C LYS A 825 31.54 -11.01 -11.78
N ILE A 826 31.73 -12.32 -11.60
CA ILE A 826 32.11 -12.91 -10.30
C ILE A 826 33.47 -12.36 -9.85
N ARG A 827 34.45 -12.32 -10.75
CA ARG A 827 35.80 -11.82 -10.47
C ARG A 827 35.79 -10.34 -10.07
N ILE A 828 35.02 -9.51 -10.76
CA ILE A 828 34.88 -8.08 -10.45
C ILE A 828 34.33 -7.89 -9.02
N ILE A 829 33.31 -8.65 -8.63
CA ILE A 829 32.78 -8.60 -7.25
C ILE A 829 33.87 -9.05 -6.27
N ALA A 830 34.52 -10.18 -6.54
CA ALA A 830 35.54 -10.74 -5.66
C ALA A 830 36.72 -9.78 -5.42
N GLN A 831 37.24 -9.16 -6.48
CA GLN A 831 38.38 -8.26 -6.39
C GLN A 831 38.00 -6.91 -5.78
N LYS A 832 36.93 -6.26 -6.28
CA LYS A 832 36.61 -4.89 -5.85
C LYS A 832 35.94 -4.85 -4.47
N ILE A 833 34.99 -5.76 -4.21
CA ILE A 833 34.18 -5.73 -2.99
C ILE A 833 34.85 -6.52 -1.86
N TYR A 834 35.35 -7.73 -2.15
CA TYR A 834 35.91 -8.61 -1.12
C TYR A 834 37.41 -8.41 -0.91
N GLY A 835 38.12 -7.89 -1.91
CA GLY A 835 39.58 -7.80 -1.88
C GLY A 835 40.27 -9.15 -2.08
N ALA A 836 39.62 -10.09 -2.77
CA ALA A 836 40.24 -11.33 -3.22
C ALA A 836 41.24 -11.05 -4.35
N ASP A 837 42.28 -11.88 -4.48
CA ASP A 837 43.25 -11.74 -5.57
C ASP A 837 42.63 -12.21 -6.90
N ASP A 838 41.92 -13.35 -6.87
CA ASP A 838 41.17 -13.89 -8.01
C ASP A 838 40.06 -14.85 -7.55
N ILE A 839 39.38 -15.49 -8.49
CA ILE A 839 38.40 -16.55 -8.31
C ILE A 839 38.93 -17.88 -8.86
N GLU A 840 38.50 -18.98 -8.29
CA GLU A 840 38.74 -20.32 -8.83
C GLU A 840 37.39 -20.97 -9.13
N LEU A 841 37.10 -21.26 -10.41
CA LEU A 841 35.92 -22.03 -10.77
C LEU A 841 36.24 -23.52 -10.65
N LEU A 842 35.60 -24.21 -9.72
CA LEU A 842 35.72 -25.67 -9.62
C LEU A 842 34.99 -26.38 -10.77
N PRO A 843 35.28 -27.67 -11.07
CA PRO A 843 34.77 -28.35 -12.26
C PRO A 843 33.26 -28.26 -12.46
N GLU A 844 32.48 -28.42 -11.38
CA GLU A 844 31.01 -28.31 -11.41
C GLU A 844 30.54 -26.89 -11.79
N ALA A 845 31.19 -25.86 -11.22
CA ALA A 845 30.90 -24.48 -11.56
C ALA A 845 31.28 -24.16 -13.02
N GLN A 846 32.41 -24.66 -13.51
CA GLN A 846 32.81 -24.48 -14.92
C GLN A 846 31.78 -25.08 -15.88
N HIS A 847 31.34 -26.31 -15.61
CA HIS A 847 30.31 -26.98 -16.40
C HIS A 847 29.00 -26.17 -16.45
N LYS A 848 28.50 -25.72 -15.29
CA LYS A 848 27.25 -24.95 -15.23
C LYS A 848 27.37 -23.54 -15.77
N VAL A 849 28.53 -22.88 -15.68
CA VAL A 849 28.79 -21.62 -16.37
C VAL A 849 28.63 -21.80 -17.89
N ALA A 850 29.20 -22.87 -18.46
CA ALA A 850 29.04 -23.18 -19.88
C ALA A 850 27.57 -23.49 -20.23
N LEU A 851 26.88 -24.28 -19.39
CA LEU A 851 25.47 -24.61 -19.57
C LEU A 851 24.57 -23.37 -19.57
N TYR A 852 24.67 -22.52 -18.54
CA TYR A 852 23.87 -21.29 -18.43
C TYR A 852 24.20 -20.29 -19.54
N THR A 853 25.44 -20.25 -20.02
CA THR A 853 25.80 -19.46 -21.20
C THR A 853 25.08 -19.97 -22.44
N LYS A 854 25.10 -21.30 -22.68
CA LYS A 854 24.39 -21.94 -23.80
C LYS A 854 22.86 -21.74 -23.71
N GLN A 855 22.31 -21.75 -22.50
CA GLN A 855 20.88 -21.53 -22.25
C GLN A 855 20.45 -20.05 -22.32
N GLY A 856 21.39 -19.12 -22.56
CA GLY A 856 21.09 -17.69 -22.72
C GLY A 856 20.96 -16.92 -21.41
N PHE A 857 21.44 -17.46 -20.29
CA PHE A 857 21.40 -16.83 -18.96
C PHE A 857 22.68 -16.04 -18.63
N ALA A 858 23.61 -15.95 -19.57
CA ALA A 858 24.89 -15.26 -19.37
C ALA A 858 24.72 -13.81 -18.95
N ASN A 859 23.73 -13.08 -19.45
CA ASN A 859 23.52 -11.65 -19.17
C ASN A 859 22.81 -11.39 -17.83
N LEU A 860 22.50 -12.42 -17.03
CA LEU A 860 21.91 -12.21 -15.72
C LEU A 860 22.93 -11.61 -14.72
N PRO A 861 22.48 -10.77 -13.76
CA PRO A 861 23.28 -10.35 -12.61
C PRO A 861 23.78 -11.53 -11.76
N VAL A 862 24.81 -11.28 -10.95
CA VAL A 862 25.41 -12.25 -10.04
C VAL A 862 25.04 -11.93 -8.59
N CYS A 863 24.59 -12.95 -7.86
CA CYS A 863 24.26 -12.92 -6.44
C CYS A 863 25.18 -13.86 -5.65
N MET A 864 26.29 -13.33 -5.12
CA MET A 864 27.30 -14.14 -4.43
C MET A 864 26.76 -14.78 -3.14
N ALA A 865 26.81 -16.10 -3.04
CA ALA A 865 26.51 -16.84 -1.83
C ALA A 865 27.81 -17.22 -1.09
N LYS A 866 28.26 -16.33 -0.19
CA LYS A 866 29.39 -16.53 0.73
C LYS A 866 29.00 -16.33 2.20
N THR A 867 29.88 -16.75 3.12
CA THR A 867 29.70 -16.45 4.56
C THR A 867 29.54 -14.94 4.76
N HIS A 868 28.65 -14.53 5.66
CA HIS A 868 28.43 -13.12 5.98
C HIS A 868 29.36 -12.59 7.09
N LEU A 869 30.23 -13.45 7.64
CA LEU A 869 31.02 -13.16 8.83
C LEU A 869 32.44 -12.66 8.54
N SER A 870 32.80 -12.55 7.25
CA SER A 870 34.13 -12.18 6.76
C SER A 870 33.99 -11.61 5.35
N LEU A 871 34.93 -10.79 4.89
CA LEU A 871 35.03 -10.42 3.47
C LEU A 871 35.46 -11.62 2.60
N SER A 872 36.23 -12.56 3.15
CA SER A 872 36.66 -13.78 2.46
C SER A 872 35.61 -14.89 2.52
N HIS A 873 35.96 -16.10 2.08
CA HIS A 873 35.12 -17.29 2.22
C HIS A 873 35.25 -17.97 3.61
N GLU A 874 36.15 -17.49 4.46
CA GLU A 874 36.46 -18.07 5.77
C GLU A 874 35.89 -17.19 6.89
N ALA A 875 34.89 -17.71 7.62
CA ALA A 875 34.13 -16.95 8.62
C ALA A 875 34.98 -16.38 9.77
N GLU A 876 36.07 -17.06 10.11
CA GLU A 876 36.98 -16.67 11.21
C GLU A 876 37.94 -15.54 10.85
N LYS A 877 38.17 -15.29 9.55
CA LYS A 877 39.08 -14.22 9.10
C LYS A 877 38.43 -12.85 9.24
N LYS A 878 38.72 -12.16 10.35
CA LYS A 878 38.21 -10.81 10.64
C LYS A 878 39.05 -9.70 9.98
N GLY A 879 38.68 -8.44 10.23
CA GLY A 879 39.33 -7.28 9.60
C GLY A 879 39.14 -7.20 8.08
N VAL A 880 40.25 -7.01 7.35
CA VAL A 880 40.31 -6.97 5.88
C VAL A 880 41.33 -8.02 5.41
N PRO A 881 40.91 -9.28 5.21
CA PRO A 881 41.81 -10.35 4.77
C PRO A 881 42.44 -10.03 3.41
N LYS A 882 43.66 -10.52 3.16
CA LYS A 882 44.40 -10.37 1.90
C LYS A 882 44.99 -11.72 1.46
N GLY A 883 45.43 -11.82 0.21
CA GLY A 883 46.18 -12.99 -0.26
C GLY A 883 45.32 -14.25 -0.44
N PHE A 884 44.05 -14.09 -0.84
CA PHE A 884 43.12 -15.21 -0.94
C PHE A 884 42.43 -15.26 -2.31
N ILE A 885 42.25 -16.49 -2.80
CA ILE A 885 41.46 -16.81 -4.00
C ILE A 885 40.08 -17.29 -3.54
N LEU A 886 39.02 -16.87 -4.23
CA LEU A 886 37.65 -17.22 -3.88
C LEU A 886 37.22 -18.51 -4.62
N PRO A 887 37.01 -19.64 -3.92
CA PRO A 887 36.59 -20.88 -4.58
C PRO A 887 35.11 -20.84 -4.91
N ILE A 888 34.76 -21.02 -6.19
CA ILE A 888 33.38 -21.13 -6.67
C ILE A 888 33.08 -22.61 -6.91
N ARG A 889 32.34 -23.19 -5.98
CA ARG A 889 32.08 -24.64 -5.95
C ARG A 889 31.00 -25.08 -6.92
N ASP A 890 29.96 -24.26 -7.02
CA ASP A 890 28.78 -24.50 -7.83
C ASP A 890 28.18 -23.15 -8.22
N ILE A 891 27.30 -23.13 -9.22
CA ILE A 891 26.51 -21.97 -9.61
C ILE A 891 25.08 -22.40 -9.91
N ARG A 892 24.11 -21.70 -9.35
CA ARG A 892 22.70 -21.95 -9.57
C ARG A 892 22.04 -20.75 -10.25
N ALA A 893 20.89 -20.98 -10.88
CA ALA A 893 20.14 -19.93 -11.57
C ALA A 893 18.76 -19.76 -10.91
N SER A 894 18.44 -18.52 -10.54
CA SER A 894 17.07 -18.10 -10.22
C SER A 894 16.57 -17.27 -11.40
N VAL A 895 16.10 -17.93 -12.46
CA VAL A 895 15.81 -17.29 -13.75
C VAL A 895 14.57 -16.39 -13.69
N GLY A 896 13.55 -16.77 -12.93
CA GLY A 896 12.37 -15.93 -12.71
C GLY A 896 12.70 -14.70 -11.86
N ALA A 897 13.52 -14.87 -10.81
CA ALA A 897 14.02 -13.73 -10.06
C ALA A 897 15.02 -12.87 -10.88
N GLY A 898 15.74 -13.49 -11.81
CA GLY A 898 16.66 -12.86 -12.73
C GLY A 898 18.07 -12.73 -12.18
N PHE A 899 18.68 -13.78 -11.63
CA PHE A 899 20.11 -13.75 -11.30
C PHE A 899 20.72 -15.15 -11.27
N LEU A 900 22.03 -15.21 -11.44
CA LEU A 900 22.84 -16.40 -11.14
C LEU A 900 23.42 -16.23 -9.74
N PHE A 901 23.50 -17.30 -8.95
CA PHE A 901 24.04 -17.27 -7.60
C PHE A 901 25.16 -18.29 -7.40
N PRO A 902 26.42 -17.87 -7.52
CA PRO A 902 27.60 -18.70 -7.27
C PRO A 902 27.72 -19.07 -5.79
N LEU A 903 28.00 -20.34 -5.52
CA LEU A 903 28.15 -20.91 -4.18
C LEU A 903 29.64 -21.00 -3.83
N VAL A 904 30.05 -20.18 -2.85
CA VAL A 904 31.44 -20.12 -2.39
C VAL A 904 31.70 -21.12 -1.25
N GLY A 905 30.68 -21.38 -0.42
CA GLY A 905 30.74 -22.31 0.70
C GLY A 905 29.47 -23.13 0.84
N THR A 906 29.46 -24.06 1.78
CA THR A 906 28.25 -24.81 2.14
C THR A 906 27.35 -23.96 3.02
N MET A 907 26.08 -23.82 2.64
CA MET A 907 25.09 -23.10 3.44
C MET A 907 23.85 -23.95 3.60
N PRO A 908 23.44 -24.27 4.84
CA PRO A 908 22.16 -24.92 5.05
C PRO A 908 21.05 -23.93 4.65
N THR A 909 20.24 -24.34 3.69
CA THR A 909 19.05 -23.62 3.22
C THR A 909 17.83 -23.85 4.10
N ILE A 910 17.86 -24.88 4.96
CA ILE A 910 16.93 -25.07 6.08
C ILE A 910 17.72 -25.20 7.40
N PRO A 911 17.54 -24.27 8.36
CA PRO A 911 18.20 -24.35 9.66
C PRO A 911 17.68 -25.53 10.49
N GLY A 912 18.42 -25.89 11.55
CA GLY A 912 17.95 -26.87 12.53
C GLY A 912 17.66 -26.21 13.87
N LEU A 913 16.75 -26.79 14.64
CA LEU A 913 16.52 -26.38 16.03
C LEU A 913 17.76 -26.65 16.91
N PRO A 914 18.05 -25.80 17.92
CA PRO A 914 19.09 -26.06 18.92
C PRO A 914 18.63 -27.11 19.95
N THR A 915 19.52 -27.52 20.85
CA THR A 915 19.19 -28.47 21.94
C THR A 915 18.09 -27.94 22.86
N ARG A 916 18.09 -26.63 23.14
CA ARG A 916 17.03 -25.93 23.86
C ARG A 916 16.41 -24.85 22.95
N PRO A 917 15.35 -25.18 22.20
CA PRO A 917 14.63 -24.21 21.39
C PRO A 917 13.83 -23.21 22.23
N CYS A 918 13.62 -22.00 21.71
CA CYS A 918 12.84 -20.96 22.40
C CYS A 918 11.39 -21.34 22.66
N PHE A 919 10.80 -22.25 21.89
CA PHE A 919 9.42 -22.69 22.13
C PHE A 919 9.19 -23.31 23.52
N TYR A 920 10.24 -23.69 24.26
CA TYR A 920 10.10 -24.13 25.65
C TYR A 920 9.54 -23.04 26.56
N ASP A 921 9.80 -21.78 26.20
CA ASP A 921 9.42 -20.62 26.98
C ASP A 921 8.20 -19.91 26.37
N ILE A 922 7.77 -20.33 25.16
CA ILE A 922 6.64 -19.71 24.44
C ILE A 922 5.32 -20.31 24.93
N ASP A 923 4.39 -19.44 25.32
CA ASP A 923 3.03 -19.84 25.68
C ASP A 923 2.02 -18.71 25.36
N LEU A 924 0.72 -18.98 25.49
CA LEU A 924 -0.36 -18.02 25.32
C LEU A 924 -1.21 -17.96 26.59
N ASP A 925 -1.36 -16.77 27.15
CA ASP A 925 -2.31 -16.57 28.24
C ASP A 925 -3.76 -16.72 27.71
N PRO A 926 -4.55 -17.67 28.22
CA PRO A 926 -5.89 -17.95 27.70
C PRO A 926 -6.95 -16.89 28.06
N GLU A 927 -6.68 -16.03 29.04
CA GLU A 927 -7.59 -14.94 29.42
C GLU A 927 -7.26 -13.64 28.70
N THR A 928 -5.96 -13.32 28.61
CA THR A 928 -5.51 -12.04 28.03
C THR A 928 -5.11 -12.15 26.56
N GLU A 929 -4.98 -13.37 26.03
CA GLU A 929 -4.45 -13.69 24.69
C GLU A 929 -3.02 -13.15 24.46
N GLN A 930 -2.28 -12.85 25.52
CA GLN A 930 -0.90 -12.35 25.41
C GLN A 930 0.11 -13.48 25.22
N VAL A 931 1.05 -13.31 24.28
CA VAL A 931 2.07 -14.31 23.97
C VAL A 931 3.27 -14.17 24.93
N ASN A 932 3.56 -15.18 25.73
CA ASN A 932 4.72 -15.20 26.62
C ASN A 932 5.93 -15.84 25.93
N GLY A 933 7.15 -15.43 26.32
CA GLY A 933 8.43 -16.04 25.92
C GLY A 933 8.84 -15.99 24.45
N LEU A 934 8.14 -15.23 23.60
CA LEU A 934 8.51 -15.06 22.19
C LEU A 934 9.81 -14.23 22.00
N PHE A 935 10.18 -13.40 22.98
CA PHE A 935 11.30 -12.43 22.91
C PHE A 935 12.17 -12.44 24.17
#